data_AF-A0ABD1JEW3-F1
#
_entry.id   AF-A0ABD1JEW3-F1
#
_cell.length_a   1.000
_cell.length_b   1.000
_cell.length_c   1.000
_cell.angle_alpha   90.00
_cell.angle_beta   90.00
_cell.angle_gamma   90.00
#
_symmetry.space_group_name_H-M   'P 1'
#
loop_
_entity.id
_entity.type
_entity.pdbx_description
1 polymer ?
#
loop_
_entity_poly.entity_id
_entity_poly.type
_entity_poly.pdbx_seq_one_letter_code
_entity_poly.pdbx_strand_id
1 'polypeptide(L)'
;MLRQAEPTTSTLHLVATDMTEIMEKLDTRELDIGDGEVVFDGRDANNPDIRIPFSAIYKTTCFKEPHAQVFLASQAISAKILEVERPRIAQDRFNITAQRSVSKVLPAVFKIEMKHGNFTWMVKRKEKHFLELHRELRTYKTFLRIPLPSRSHNERRQTINRNLARQMPSLPRGGGEDLGRDEQVSSRRKQLEDYLNKLLKMPMYRSYHATTEFIDVSQLSFIHDLGPKGLEGFVYKRSGGHRMPGLNCCGHSKMCYRWSKRWLVVKDSFLLYMKPDSGAISFVMLVDKEFAIKMDSKDTETKHGVRIDNLNRTLVLKCNSYRHARWWGQAIENFVRKHGSAFVTDHRFGSFAQEQLDTPVKWYVNGRTYMEDVANALEEAKEEIFITDWWLSPEIFLKRPVVEGNYWRLDCILKRRAQQGVKIFVMLYKEVELALGINSEYSKRTLLHLHPNIKVMRHPDHVSSSVYLWAHHEKILVIDQSVAFVGGIDLAYGRWDDHEHRLTDVGSVTRSMQNTEVNETIATSSVPVGNGPSASNGNGVPVPDALDQPKLKGQGRGKRTRFSIRRHLHMRGLTQADSVSSVDSCEEMAVSAQTMQADVVGLLGNTRFWHGKDYCNFVYKDWIQLDKPFDDFIDRHTTPRMPWHDIASVVHGRAARDVARHFIQRWNFTKLVKPKYRSLSYPYLLPKSHTTANEIKYQVPNCTTTKVQVLRSCADWSAGTKYPEESIHNAYVHVIQNSKHYIYIENQFFISCADNKHVYNKVGDAIAERIIRAYKENKRYRVYVVIPLLPGFEGDITTGGGISLQAVMHFNYRTMNRSDCSIISQLRREMGDQWINYISFAGLRTHAELEGRLVTELIYVHSKLLITDDNTVIIGSANINDRSMLGKRDSEVAVIYEDTEMVTSVMDGEEYQAGTFALRLRLECFRLILGANADSSIDVTDPISDQFYKEVWMTTAARNATIYQKVFRCLPSSDVRNIAELEGYLAKPGLDKEDPARAQEELKKIRGFLVQFPLQFLSEQNLLPPIGSREAMVPMEVWT
;
A
#
# COMPACT_ATOMS: atom_id res chain seq x y z
N MET A 1 -18.65 -94.85 22.65
CA MET A 1 -17.19 -95.02 22.78
C MET A 1 -16.56 -94.95 21.39
N LEU A 2 -15.35 -94.39 21.26
CA LEU A 2 -14.44 -94.42 20.11
C LEU A 2 -15.05 -94.32 18.69
N ARG A 3 -15.09 -93.10 18.13
CA ARG A 3 -14.86 -92.78 16.70
C ARG A 3 -14.10 -91.46 16.61
N GLN A 4 -13.39 -91.24 15.50
CA GLN A 4 -12.50 -90.07 15.31
C GLN A 4 -13.30 -88.78 15.08
N ALA A 5 -12.68 -87.64 15.35
CA ALA A 5 -13.24 -86.31 15.12
C ALA A 5 -12.50 -85.60 13.97
N GLU A 6 -13.25 -84.91 13.10
CA GLU A 6 -12.73 -84.15 11.96
C GLU A 6 -12.45 -82.67 12.35
N PRO A 7 -11.53 -81.97 11.66
CA PRO A 7 -11.15 -80.60 12.00
C PRO A 7 -12.19 -79.57 11.52
N THR A 8 -12.69 -78.74 12.45
CA THR A 8 -13.64 -77.65 12.15
C THR A 8 -12.99 -76.51 11.37
N THR A 9 -13.63 -76.07 10.29
CA THR A 9 -13.15 -75.02 9.38
C THR A 9 -13.12 -73.63 10.03
N SER A 10 -12.13 -72.79 9.65
CA SER A 10 -11.91 -71.47 10.25
C SER A 10 -12.81 -70.36 9.67
N THR A 11 -13.27 -69.47 10.55
CA THR A 11 -14.10 -68.28 10.26
C THR A 11 -13.55 -67.36 9.16
N LEU A 12 -12.22 -67.40 8.91
CA LEU A 12 -11.59 -66.67 7.81
C LEU A 12 -12.16 -67.00 6.43
N HIS A 13 -12.69 -68.21 6.22
CA HIS A 13 -13.19 -68.62 4.91
C HIS A 13 -14.57 -68.01 4.56
N LEU A 14 -15.37 -67.68 5.58
CA LEU A 14 -16.65 -66.98 5.41
C LEU A 14 -16.42 -65.53 4.94
N VAL A 15 -15.51 -64.81 5.60
CA VAL A 15 -15.17 -63.41 5.28
C VAL A 15 -14.59 -63.26 3.85
N ALA A 16 -13.82 -64.24 3.40
CA ALA A 16 -13.26 -64.24 2.03
C ALA A 16 -14.34 -64.38 0.94
N THR A 17 -15.43 -65.11 1.23
CA THR A 17 -16.52 -65.34 0.27
C THR A 17 -17.38 -64.08 0.14
N ASP A 18 -17.74 -63.48 1.27
CA ASP A 18 -18.58 -62.29 1.39
C ASP A 18 -17.98 -61.05 0.67
N MET A 19 -16.65 -60.86 0.79
CA MET A 19 -15.96 -59.79 0.04
C MET A 19 -15.94 -59.99 -1.48
N THR A 20 -16.08 -61.22 -1.97
CA THR A 20 -16.03 -61.51 -3.41
C THR A 20 -17.33 -61.08 -4.10
N GLU A 21 -18.49 -61.37 -3.49
CA GLU A 21 -19.81 -61.02 -4.03
C GLU A 21 -20.08 -59.50 -4.04
N ILE A 22 -19.37 -58.73 -3.21
CA ILE A 22 -19.40 -57.26 -3.23
C ILE A 22 -18.57 -56.70 -4.40
N MET A 23 -17.45 -57.34 -4.76
CA MET A 23 -16.59 -56.86 -5.85
C MET A 23 -17.21 -57.07 -7.25
N GLU A 24 -18.08 -58.06 -7.43
CA GLU A 24 -18.77 -58.30 -8.72
C GLU A 24 -19.97 -57.35 -8.98
N LYS A 25 -20.34 -56.49 -8.02
CA LYS A 25 -21.49 -55.55 -8.13
C LYS A 25 -21.09 -54.08 -8.37
N LEU A 26 -19.81 -53.81 -8.63
CA LEU A 26 -19.33 -52.48 -9.03
C LEU A 26 -19.26 -52.35 -10.56
N ASP A 27 -20.25 -51.70 -11.16
CA ASP A 27 -20.29 -51.43 -12.60
C ASP A 27 -19.10 -50.54 -13.03
N THR A 28 -18.40 -50.94 -14.08
CA THR A 28 -17.13 -50.34 -14.53
C THR A 28 -17.30 -49.38 -15.72
N ARG A 29 -18.49 -48.78 -15.87
CA ARG A 29 -18.89 -47.97 -17.04
C ARG A 29 -18.83 -46.45 -16.90
N GLU A 30 -18.48 -45.90 -15.73
CA GLU A 30 -18.41 -44.43 -15.50
C GLU A 30 -16.97 -43.89 -15.27
N LEU A 31 -15.95 -44.46 -15.93
CA LEU A 31 -14.59 -43.90 -15.95
C LEU A 31 -13.95 -43.92 -17.35
N ASP A 32 -14.66 -43.36 -18.34
CA ASP A 32 -14.05 -42.95 -19.60
C ASP A 32 -13.52 -41.51 -19.49
N ILE A 33 -12.20 -41.37 -19.49
CA ILE A 33 -11.48 -40.09 -19.62
C ILE A 33 -10.44 -40.32 -20.72
N GLY A 34 -10.79 -39.96 -21.96
CA GLY A 34 -10.06 -40.37 -23.15
C GLY A 34 -8.60 -39.88 -23.22
N ASP A 35 -7.69 -40.79 -23.52
CA ASP A 35 -6.29 -40.50 -23.86
C ASP A 35 -6.20 -39.84 -25.27
N GLY A 36 -6.28 -38.52 -25.31
CA GLY A 36 -6.07 -37.73 -26.53
C GLY A 36 -4.58 -37.52 -26.86
N GLU A 37 -3.98 -38.41 -27.66
CA GLU A 37 -2.67 -38.16 -28.28
C GLU A 37 -2.76 -37.07 -29.36
N VAL A 38 -2.74 -35.80 -28.94
CA VAL A 38 -2.68 -34.66 -29.87
C VAL A 38 -1.27 -34.52 -30.45
N VAL A 39 -1.12 -34.85 -31.73
CA VAL A 39 0.10 -34.60 -32.50
C VAL A 39 0.32 -33.09 -32.65
N PHE A 40 1.45 -32.59 -32.15
CA PHE A 40 1.76 -31.16 -32.13
C PHE A 40 2.47 -30.68 -33.41
N ASP A 41 1.85 -29.77 -34.16
CA ASP A 41 2.55 -28.93 -35.15
C ASP A 41 3.18 -27.70 -34.48
N GLY A 42 4.34 -27.27 -34.97
CA GLY A 42 5.33 -26.51 -34.22
C GLY A 42 5.09 -24.99 -34.08
N ARG A 43 3.91 -24.56 -33.60
CA ARG A 43 3.57 -23.13 -33.48
C ARG A 43 3.03 -22.73 -32.09
N ASP A 44 3.14 -21.43 -31.80
CA ASP A 44 2.61 -20.70 -30.63
C ASP A 44 3.04 -21.15 -29.22
N ALA A 45 4.28 -20.79 -28.87
CA ALA A 45 4.78 -20.76 -27.49
C ALA A 45 4.14 -19.66 -26.60
N ASN A 46 3.09 -18.97 -27.07
CA ASN A 46 2.44 -17.83 -26.41
C ASN A 46 1.06 -18.13 -25.81
N ASN A 47 0.54 -19.36 -25.89
CA ASN A 47 -0.75 -19.71 -25.29
C ASN A 47 -0.76 -19.41 -23.76
N PRO A 48 -1.69 -18.59 -23.24
CA PRO A 48 -1.75 -18.23 -21.83
C PRO A 48 -1.97 -19.43 -20.88
N ASP A 49 -2.66 -20.48 -21.31
CA ASP A 49 -3.03 -21.65 -20.47
C ASP A 49 -1.83 -22.47 -19.97
N ILE A 50 -0.63 -22.20 -20.50
CA ILE A 50 0.61 -22.91 -20.15
C ILE A 50 1.38 -22.21 -19.01
N ARG A 51 1.00 -20.98 -18.63
CA ARG A 51 1.70 -20.16 -17.62
C ARG A 51 1.32 -20.57 -16.18
N ILE A 52 2.31 -20.64 -15.27
CA ILE A 52 2.03 -20.71 -13.83
C ILE A 52 1.67 -19.29 -13.34
N PRO A 53 0.49 -19.08 -12.72
CA PRO A 53 0.05 -17.75 -12.28
C PRO A 53 0.87 -17.24 -11.09
N PHE A 54 0.91 -15.91 -10.89
CA PHE A 54 1.69 -15.32 -9.81
C PHE A 54 1.15 -15.73 -8.44
N SER A 55 -0.17 -15.94 -8.31
CA SER A 55 -0.82 -16.45 -7.09
C SER A 55 -0.28 -17.81 -6.58
N ALA A 56 0.49 -18.56 -7.39
CA ALA A 56 1.18 -19.78 -6.97
C ALA A 56 2.22 -19.55 -5.85
N ILE A 57 2.76 -18.33 -5.68
CA ILE A 57 3.71 -18.02 -4.58
C ILE A 57 3.10 -18.23 -3.19
N TYR A 58 1.76 -18.22 -3.08
CA TYR A 58 1.00 -18.44 -1.86
C TYR A 58 0.61 -19.91 -1.62
N LYS A 59 0.99 -20.82 -2.51
CA LYS A 59 0.61 -22.25 -2.48
C LYS A 59 1.82 -23.20 -2.38
N THR A 60 2.99 -22.70 -1.96
CA THR A 60 4.22 -23.51 -1.94
C THR A 60 4.22 -24.60 -0.85
N THR A 61 4.69 -25.79 -1.21
CA THR A 61 4.69 -26.99 -0.36
C THR A 61 6.11 -27.52 -0.07
N CYS A 62 6.24 -28.52 0.80
CA CYS A 62 7.50 -29.18 1.13
C CYS A 62 8.29 -29.61 -0.14
N PHE A 63 9.61 -29.45 -0.14
CA PHE A 63 10.46 -29.79 -1.29
C PHE A 63 10.50 -31.29 -1.61
N LYS A 64 9.90 -32.15 -0.76
CA LYS A 64 9.76 -33.60 -0.96
C LYS A 64 8.34 -34.03 -1.32
N GLU A 65 7.41 -33.10 -1.51
CA GLU A 65 6.02 -33.39 -1.85
C GLU A 65 5.92 -33.87 -3.31
N PRO A 66 5.36 -35.07 -3.62
CA PRO A 66 5.37 -35.61 -4.98
C PRO A 66 4.53 -34.80 -5.98
N HIS A 67 3.54 -34.05 -5.47
CA HIS A 67 2.56 -33.30 -6.25
C HIS A 67 2.91 -31.80 -6.35
N ALA A 68 4.11 -31.39 -5.92
CA ALA A 68 4.56 -30.01 -6.04
C ALA A 68 4.68 -29.58 -7.51
N GLN A 69 3.96 -28.53 -7.91
CA GLN A 69 4.04 -27.96 -9.26
C GLN A 69 5.39 -27.22 -9.45
N VAL A 70 6.37 -27.90 -10.03
CA VAL A 70 7.73 -27.39 -10.26
C VAL A 70 8.00 -27.05 -11.73
N PHE A 71 7.25 -27.62 -12.67
CA PHE A 71 7.47 -27.46 -14.11
C PHE A 71 6.20 -26.94 -14.80
N LEU A 72 6.38 -26.26 -15.93
CA LEU A 72 5.30 -25.84 -16.83
C LEU A 72 4.60 -27.09 -17.41
N ALA A 73 3.28 -27.01 -17.59
CA ALA A 73 2.50 -28.09 -18.22
C ALA A 73 2.91 -28.26 -19.69
N SER A 74 2.92 -29.50 -20.20
CA SER A 74 3.23 -29.90 -21.59
C SER A 74 4.55 -29.41 -22.21
N GLN A 75 5.37 -28.64 -21.49
CA GLN A 75 6.62 -28.08 -21.98
C GLN A 75 7.81 -29.04 -21.80
N ALA A 76 8.60 -29.17 -22.86
CA ALA A 76 9.84 -29.94 -22.85
C ALA A 76 10.88 -29.31 -21.91
N ILE A 77 11.79 -30.13 -21.40
CA ILE A 77 13.00 -29.68 -20.69
C ILE A 77 14.22 -30.41 -21.26
N SER A 78 15.28 -29.67 -21.54
CA SER A 78 16.51 -30.17 -22.13
C SER A 78 17.74 -29.68 -21.38
N ALA A 79 18.79 -30.51 -21.35
CA ALA A 79 20.11 -30.18 -20.83
C ALA A 79 21.16 -30.26 -21.95
N LYS A 80 22.07 -29.30 -22.00
CA LYS A 80 23.21 -29.25 -22.93
C LYS A 80 24.47 -28.89 -22.16
N ILE A 81 25.41 -29.82 -22.04
CA ILE A 81 26.70 -29.57 -21.43
C ILE A 81 27.52 -28.74 -22.43
N LEU A 82 27.93 -27.53 -22.04
CA LEU A 82 28.68 -26.61 -22.91
C LEU A 82 30.19 -26.84 -22.84
N GLU A 83 30.73 -26.92 -21.61
CA GLU A 83 32.16 -26.89 -21.32
C GLU A 83 32.50 -27.79 -20.13
N VAL A 84 33.78 -28.17 -20.02
CA VAL A 84 34.32 -28.96 -18.91
C VAL A 84 35.50 -28.19 -18.29
N GLU A 85 35.23 -27.46 -17.22
CA GLU A 85 36.24 -26.68 -16.50
C GLU A 85 37.21 -27.64 -15.78
N ARG A 86 38.48 -27.62 -16.22
CA ARG A 86 39.62 -28.33 -15.61
C ARG A 86 40.56 -27.33 -14.89
N PRO A 87 40.24 -26.91 -13.65
CA PRO A 87 40.99 -25.84 -12.99
C PRO A 87 42.37 -26.33 -12.53
N ARG A 88 43.43 -25.86 -13.20
CA ARG A 88 44.83 -26.03 -12.75
C ARG A 88 45.05 -25.29 -11.42
N ILE A 89 46.10 -25.66 -10.68
CA ILE A 89 46.56 -24.89 -9.52
C ILE A 89 47.44 -23.74 -10.03
N ALA A 90 46.97 -22.51 -9.88
CA ALA A 90 47.87 -21.36 -9.90
C ALA A 90 48.65 -21.36 -8.57
N GLN A 91 49.95 -21.15 -8.62
CA GLN A 91 50.79 -21.07 -7.43
C GLN A 91 50.42 -19.81 -6.63
N ASP A 92 50.08 -19.97 -5.35
CA ASP A 92 49.97 -18.83 -4.43
C ASP A 92 51.34 -18.17 -4.30
N ARG A 93 51.44 -16.88 -4.68
CA ARG A 93 52.70 -16.11 -4.65
C ARG A 93 53.25 -15.81 -3.25
N PHE A 94 52.62 -16.34 -2.20
CA PHE A 94 52.94 -16.09 -0.79
C PHE A 94 52.99 -17.39 0.01
N ASN A 95 53.96 -18.25 -0.29
CA ASN A 95 54.68 -19.11 0.68
C ASN A 95 55.75 -19.93 -0.04
N ILE A 96 57.02 -19.51 0.04
CA ILE A 96 58.15 -20.34 -0.41
C ILE A 96 58.58 -21.21 0.76
N THR A 97 58.25 -22.50 0.72
CA THR A 97 58.85 -23.51 1.59
C THR A 97 58.90 -24.84 0.84
N ALA A 98 60.10 -25.42 0.71
CA ALA A 98 60.35 -26.46 -0.28
C ALA A 98 59.91 -27.86 0.19
N GLN A 99 58.72 -28.29 -0.24
CA GLN A 99 58.34 -29.71 -0.29
C GLN A 99 57.69 -30.06 -1.63
N ARG A 100 58.03 -31.23 -2.17
CA ARG A 100 57.53 -31.73 -3.46
C ARG A 100 56.02 -31.93 -3.40
N SER A 101 55.26 -31.06 -4.07
CA SER A 101 53.80 -31.18 -4.16
C SER A 101 53.39 -32.09 -5.32
N VAL A 102 52.68 -33.17 -5.00
CA VAL A 102 51.99 -33.99 -6.02
C VAL A 102 50.88 -33.14 -6.65
N SER A 103 50.91 -32.99 -7.97
CA SER A 103 49.89 -32.25 -8.72
C SER A 103 48.55 -32.99 -8.70
N LYS A 104 47.76 -32.77 -7.65
CA LYS A 104 46.40 -33.31 -7.56
C LYS A 104 45.50 -32.63 -8.60
N VAL A 105 45.29 -33.32 -9.71
CA VAL A 105 44.34 -32.93 -10.75
C VAL A 105 42.96 -32.74 -10.11
N LEU A 106 42.39 -31.55 -10.27
CA LEU A 106 41.15 -31.18 -9.62
C LEU A 106 39.95 -31.73 -10.41
N PRO A 107 38.95 -32.36 -9.77
CA PRO A 107 37.84 -33.00 -10.46
C PRO A 107 37.10 -32.04 -11.38
N ALA A 108 36.89 -32.49 -12.63
CA ALA A 108 36.24 -31.76 -13.70
C ALA A 108 34.85 -31.22 -13.28
N VAL A 109 34.55 -29.99 -13.70
CA VAL A 109 33.26 -29.33 -13.48
C VAL A 109 32.57 -29.14 -14.84
N PHE A 110 31.45 -29.83 -15.03
CA PHE A 110 30.59 -29.71 -16.19
C PHE A 110 29.70 -28.47 -16.05
N LYS A 111 29.74 -27.61 -17.06
CA LYS A 111 28.90 -26.41 -17.20
C LYS A 111 27.70 -26.76 -18.08
N ILE A 112 26.53 -26.89 -17.47
CA ILE A 112 25.30 -27.40 -18.12
C ILE A 112 24.35 -26.24 -18.36
N GLU A 113 24.01 -25.98 -19.63
CA GLU A 113 22.87 -25.15 -20.03
C GLU A 113 21.58 -25.97 -19.88
N MET A 114 20.58 -25.40 -19.23
CA MET A 114 19.27 -25.99 -19.04
C MET A 114 18.23 -25.10 -19.72
N LYS A 115 17.26 -25.68 -20.44
CA LYS A 115 16.14 -24.95 -21.07
C LYS A 115 14.80 -25.62 -20.78
N HIS A 116 13.79 -24.83 -20.48
CA HIS A 116 12.41 -25.27 -20.25
C HIS A 116 11.43 -24.11 -20.53
N GLY A 117 10.57 -24.26 -21.56
CA GLY A 117 9.84 -23.13 -22.13
C GLY A 117 10.79 -21.96 -22.46
N ASN A 118 10.37 -20.74 -22.14
CA ASN A 118 11.17 -19.52 -22.37
C ASN A 118 12.34 -19.34 -21.37
N PHE A 119 12.52 -20.24 -20.39
CA PHE A 119 13.54 -20.11 -19.36
C PHE A 119 14.82 -20.88 -19.73
N THR A 120 15.96 -20.18 -19.74
CA THR A 120 17.31 -20.76 -19.87
C THR A 120 18.17 -20.40 -18.65
N TRP A 121 18.87 -21.37 -18.05
CA TRP A 121 19.76 -21.15 -16.91
C TRP A 121 20.98 -22.07 -16.93
N MET A 122 21.99 -21.73 -16.11
CA MET A 122 23.26 -22.45 -16.06
C MET A 122 23.46 -23.19 -14.73
N VAL A 123 23.76 -24.48 -14.81
CA VAL A 123 24.00 -25.37 -13.67
C VAL A 123 25.44 -25.87 -13.73
N LYS A 124 26.20 -25.80 -12.63
CA LYS A 124 27.54 -26.40 -12.52
C LYS A 124 27.51 -27.68 -11.68
N ARG A 125 28.00 -28.80 -12.22
CA ARG A 125 28.05 -30.10 -11.52
C ARG A 125 29.38 -30.83 -11.75
N LYS A 126 29.74 -31.70 -10.81
CA LYS A 126 30.89 -32.62 -10.92
C LYS A 126 30.38 -34.03 -11.21
N GLU A 127 31.22 -34.91 -11.74
CA GLU A 127 30.87 -36.31 -11.99
C GLU A 127 30.32 -37.01 -10.74
N LYS A 128 30.89 -36.73 -9.55
CA LYS A 128 30.35 -37.23 -8.27
C LYS A 128 28.87 -36.87 -8.04
N HIS A 129 28.40 -35.71 -8.52
CA HIS A 129 27.00 -35.29 -8.36
C HIS A 129 26.06 -36.13 -9.25
N PHE A 130 26.52 -36.58 -10.42
CA PHE A 130 25.76 -37.51 -11.27
C PHE A 130 25.70 -38.91 -10.61
N LEU A 131 26.79 -39.34 -9.98
CA LEU A 131 26.84 -40.59 -9.19
C LEU A 131 25.93 -40.53 -7.96
N GLU A 132 25.93 -39.41 -7.24
CA GLU A 132 25.05 -39.12 -6.09
C GLU A 132 23.56 -39.14 -6.53
N LEU A 133 23.21 -38.41 -7.59
CA LEU A 133 21.86 -38.43 -8.18
C LEU A 133 21.42 -39.84 -8.61
N HIS A 134 22.28 -40.60 -9.30
CA HIS A 134 21.94 -41.94 -9.76
C HIS A 134 21.73 -42.94 -8.62
N ARG A 135 22.41 -42.75 -7.47
CA ARG A 135 22.18 -43.53 -6.24
C ARG A 135 20.81 -43.20 -5.65
N GLU A 136 20.50 -41.91 -5.45
CA GLU A 136 19.19 -41.46 -4.94
C GLU A 136 18.01 -41.99 -5.78
N LEU A 137 18.11 -41.88 -7.11
CA LEU A 137 17.07 -42.35 -8.02
C LEU A 137 16.92 -43.88 -8.03
N ARG A 138 18.01 -44.64 -7.85
CA ARG A 138 17.93 -46.10 -7.65
C ARG A 138 17.24 -46.43 -6.34
N THR A 139 17.60 -45.75 -5.25
CA THR A 139 16.97 -45.91 -3.94
C THR A 139 15.46 -45.64 -4.03
N TYR A 140 15.05 -44.55 -4.69
CA TYR A 140 13.65 -44.24 -4.97
C TYR A 140 12.95 -45.31 -5.83
N LYS A 141 13.58 -45.76 -6.92
CA LYS A 141 13.08 -46.86 -7.78
C LYS A 141 12.92 -48.18 -7.01
N THR A 142 13.75 -48.43 -6.00
CA THR A 142 13.64 -49.60 -5.12
C THR A 142 12.52 -49.43 -4.10
N PHE A 143 12.38 -48.26 -3.45
CA PHE A 143 11.27 -48.02 -2.52
C PHE A 143 9.89 -48.16 -3.19
N LEU A 144 9.73 -47.70 -4.43
CA LEU A 144 8.49 -47.91 -5.23
C LEU A 144 8.17 -49.39 -5.52
N ARG A 145 9.10 -50.32 -5.26
CA ARG A 145 8.89 -51.78 -5.43
C ARG A 145 8.59 -52.50 -4.11
N ILE A 146 8.91 -51.91 -2.97
CA ILE A 146 8.71 -52.53 -1.65
C ILE A 146 7.30 -52.17 -1.15
N PRO A 147 6.43 -53.14 -0.80
CA PRO A 147 5.11 -52.86 -0.25
C PRO A 147 5.23 -52.45 1.23
N LEU A 148 5.55 -51.18 1.49
CA LEU A 148 5.54 -50.60 2.84
C LEU A 148 4.13 -50.12 3.22
N PRO A 149 3.63 -50.43 4.43
CA PRO A 149 2.27 -50.06 4.85
C PRO A 149 2.19 -48.59 5.28
N SER A 150 1.96 -47.68 4.33
CA SER A 150 1.38 -46.35 4.62
C SER A 150 0.44 -45.92 3.48
N ARG A 151 -0.59 -45.11 3.79
CA ARG A 151 -1.52 -44.55 2.79
C ARG A 151 -0.78 -43.95 1.58
N SER A 152 0.19 -43.10 1.86
CA SER A 152 1.07 -42.45 0.88
C SER A 152 1.96 -43.38 0.05
N HIS A 153 2.19 -44.64 0.44
CA HIS A 153 2.84 -45.62 -0.43
C HIS A 153 1.84 -46.37 -1.33
N ASN A 154 0.60 -46.57 -0.88
CA ASN A 154 -0.46 -47.19 -1.69
C ASN A 154 -0.98 -46.24 -2.79
N GLU A 155 -1.28 -44.99 -2.46
CA GLU A 155 -1.75 -43.95 -3.40
C GLU A 155 -0.75 -43.75 -4.55
N ARG A 156 0.55 -43.65 -4.21
CA ARG A 156 1.66 -43.55 -5.17
C ARG A 156 1.87 -44.81 -6.01
N ARG A 157 1.28 -45.96 -5.64
CA ARG A 157 1.44 -47.24 -6.35
C ARG A 157 0.26 -47.54 -7.27
N GLN A 158 -0.95 -47.07 -6.91
CA GLN A 158 -2.15 -47.14 -7.73
C GLN A 158 -2.05 -46.21 -8.96
N THR A 159 -1.42 -45.05 -8.81
CA THR A 159 -1.26 -44.03 -9.88
C THR A 159 -0.10 -44.29 -10.86
N ILE A 160 0.66 -45.38 -10.73
CA ILE A 160 1.82 -45.67 -11.60
C ILE A 160 1.52 -46.77 -12.60
N ASN A 161 1.50 -46.41 -13.90
CA ASN A 161 1.60 -47.38 -14.98
C ASN A 161 2.89 -48.22 -14.82
N ARG A 162 2.72 -49.53 -14.64
CA ARG A 162 3.80 -50.49 -14.31
C ARG A 162 4.96 -50.50 -15.31
N ASN A 163 4.75 -50.05 -16.55
CA ASN A 163 5.79 -50.04 -17.59
C ASN A 163 6.75 -48.85 -17.46
N LEU A 164 6.27 -47.65 -17.10
CA LEU A 164 7.12 -46.46 -16.94
C LEU A 164 8.16 -46.64 -15.82
N ALA A 165 7.79 -47.30 -14.72
CA ALA A 165 8.68 -47.59 -13.60
C ALA A 165 9.84 -48.58 -13.93
N ARG A 166 9.84 -49.19 -15.13
CA ARG A 166 10.90 -50.14 -15.54
C ARG A 166 12.10 -49.42 -16.16
N GLN A 167 11.90 -48.38 -16.97
CA GLN A 167 12.87 -47.87 -17.96
C GLN A 167 13.90 -46.81 -17.49
N MET A 168 14.18 -46.69 -16.18
CA MET A 168 15.20 -45.73 -15.69
C MET A 168 16.56 -45.90 -16.43
N PRO A 169 17.15 -44.83 -16.99
CA PRO A 169 18.41 -44.91 -17.73
C PRO A 169 19.58 -45.34 -16.83
N SER A 170 20.48 -46.15 -17.37
CA SER A 170 21.76 -46.49 -16.72
C SER A 170 22.72 -45.30 -16.75
N LEU A 171 23.28 -44.91 -15.61
CA LEU A 171 24.42 -43.98 -15.62
C LEU A 171 25.62 -44.70 -16.27
N PRO A 172 26.21 -44.15 -17.35
CA PRO A 172 27.35 -44.77 -18.00
C PRO A 172 28.55 -44.80 -17.06
N ARG A 173 29.24 -45.93 -16.96
CA ARG A 173 30.42 -46.09 -16.10
C ARG A 173 31.63 -45.38 -16.72
N GLY A 174 32.30 -44.54 -15.96
CA GLY A 174 33.62 -44.03 -16.32
C GLY A 174 34.71 -45.06 -16.03
N GLY A 175 35.85 -44.95 -16.73
CA GLY A 175 37.10 -45.58 -16.28
C GLY A 175 37.65 -44.91 -15.01
N GLY A 176 38.80 -45.39 -14.54
CA GLY A 176 39.51 -44.85 -13.36
C GLY A 176 39.97 -43.39 -13.52
N GLU A 177 40.61 -42.85 -12.49
CA GLU A 177 40.75 -41.40 -12.27
C GLU A 177 41.58 -40.61 -13.32
N ASP A 178 42.26 -41.28 -14.26
CA ASP A 178 43.03 -40.67 -15.35
C ASP A 178 42.22 -40.43 -16.65
N LEU A 179 41.43 -39.35 -16.67
CA LEU A 179 40.83 -38.82 -17.91
C LEU A 179 41.88 -38.02 -18.74
N GLY A 180 42.90 -38.71 -19.23
CA GLY A 180 44.10 -38.09 -19.82
C GLY A 180 43.94 -37.44 -21.21
N ARG A 181 42.89 -37.76 -21.99
CA ARG A 181 42.75 -37.30 -23.39
C ARG A 181 41.42 -36.57 -23.65
N ASP A 182 41.44 -35.51 -24.45
CA ASP A 182 40.26 -34.65 -24.67
C ASP A 182 39.12 -35.34 -25.43
N GLU A 183 39.42 -36.31 -26.31
CA GLU A 183 38.41 -37.16 -26.96
C GLU A 183 37.55 -37.92 -25.94
N GLN A 184 38.18 -38.45 -24.89
CA GLN A 184 37.49 -39.14 -23.79
C GLN A 184 36.59 -38.17 -23.02
N VAL A 185 37.00 -36.91 -22.87
CA VAL A 185 36.18 -35.85 -22.24
C VAL A 185 34.96 -35.52 -23.11
N SER A 186 35.13 -35.44 -24.44
CA SER A 186 34.03 -35.19 -25.38
C SER A 186 33.02 -36.35 -25.39
N SER A 187 33.49 -37.60 -25.43
CA SER A 187 32.65 -38.79 -25.29
C SER A 187 31.93 -38.82 -23.94
N ARG A 188 32.64 -38.55 -22.83
CA ARG A 188 32.06 -38.54 -21.48
C ARG A 188 31.01 -37.44 -21.29
N ARG A 189 31.23 -36.26 -21.88
CA ARG A 189 30.27 -35.16 -21.96
C ARG A 189 28.97 -35.62 -22.61
N LYS A 190 29.04 -36.17 -23.83
CA LYS A 190 27.84 -36.64 -24.55
C LYS A 190 27.09 -37.74 -23.79
N GLN A 191 27.82 -38.71 -23.21
CA GLN A 191 27.25 -39.76 -22.37
C GLN A 191 26.45 -39.23 -21.16
N LEU A 192 26.95 -38.21 -20.46
CA LEU A 192 26.28 -37.61 -19.30
C LEU A 192 25.11 -36.71 -19.72
N GLU A 193 25.21 -36.05 -20.88
CA GLU A 193 24.13 -35.27 -21.50
C GLU A 193 22.96 -36.17 -21.95
N ASP A 194 23.25 -37.29 -22.63
CA ASP A 194 22.26 -38.29 -23.03
C ASP A 194 21.55 -38.92 -21.82
N TYR A 195 22.31 -39.23 -20.75
CA TYR A 195 21.75 -39.73 -19.49
C TYR A 195 20.78 -38.73 -18.85
N LEU A 196 21.18 -37.45 -18.78
CA LEU A 196 20.39 -36.40 -18.15
C LEU A 196 19.14 -36.07 -18.96
N ASN A 197 19.23 -35.96 -20.28
CA ASN A 197 18.06 -35.74 -21.15
C ASN A 197 17.07 -36.91 -21.10
N LYS A 198 17.55 -38.17 -21.08
CA LYS A 198 16.68 -39.36 -20.91
C LYS A 198 15.97 -39.34 -19.55
N LEU A 199 16.65 -38.91 -18.49
CA LEU A 199 16.05 -38.76 -17.17
C LEU A 199 14.96 -37.68 -17.14
N LEU A 200 15.24 -36.51 -17.73
CA LEU A 200 14.35 -35.34 -17.71
C LEU A 200 13.10 -35.54 -18.58
N LYS A 201 13.13 -36.43 -19.57
CA LYS A 201 11.94 -36.86 -20.33
C LYS A 201 10.97 -37.75 -19.53
N MET A 202 11.37 -38.30 -18.37
CA MET A 202 10.52 -39.19 -17.57
C MET A 202 9.90 -38.41 -16.39
N PRO A 203 8.59 -38.09 -16.37
CA PRO A 203 8.00 -37.20 -15.36
C PRO A 203 8.26 -37.63 -13.90
N MET A 204 8.15 -38.93 -13.62
CA MET A 204 8.44 -39.55 -12.31
C MET A 204 9.85 -39.22 -11.78
N TYR A 205 10.85 -39.18 -12.66
CA TYR A 205 12.23 -38.89 -12.27
C TYR A 205 12.58 -37.40 -12.41
N ARG A 206 11.99 -36.69 -13.38
CA ARG A 206 12.09 -35.23 -13.53
C ARG A 206 11.63 -34.48 -12.28
N SER A 207 10.47 -34.86 -11.74
CA SER A 207 9.85 -34.20 -10.57
C SER A 207 10.36 -34.74 -9.22
N TYR A 208 11.25 -35.74 -9.20
CA TYR A 208 11.82 -36.23 -7.94
C TYR A 208 12.78 -35.21 -7.33
N HIS A 209 12.69 -34.98 -6.02
CA HIS A 209 13.37 -33.88 -5.33
C HIS A 209 14.91 -33.88 -5.46
N ALA A 210 15.55 -35.03 -5.61
CA ALA A 210 17.00 -35.08 -5.87
C ALA A 210 17.36 -34.61 -7.29
N THR A 211 16.45 -34.80 -8.26
CA THR A 211 16.62 -34.29 -9.64
C THR A 211 16.43 -32.77 -9.67
N THR A 212 15.43 -32.23 -8.95
CA THR A 212 15.22 -30.78 -8.88
C THR A 212 16.35 -30.07 -8.13
N GLU A 213 16.89 -30.66 -7.05
CA GLU A 213 18.16 -30.24 -6.44
C GLU A 213 19.34 -30.38 -7.42
N PHE A 214 19.39 -31.42 -8.26
CA PHE A 214 20.47 -31.58 -9.24
C PHE A 214 20.44 -30.55 -10.38
N ILE A 215 19.28 -30.02 -10.79
CA ILE A 215 19.18 -29.01 -11.86
C ILE A 215 18.94 -27.58 -11.35
N ASP A 216 19.03 -27.33 -10.04
CA ASP A 216 18.81 -26.02 -9.39
C ASP A 216 17.43 -25.40 -9.75
N VAL A 217 16.32 -26.13 -9.51
CA VAL A 217 14.94 -25.63 -9.72
C VAL A 217 14.04 -25.80 -8.48
N SER A 218 13.00 -24.96 -8.40
CA SER A 218 11.96 -24.99 -7.36
C SER A 218 10.60 -24.55 -7.92
N GLN A 219 9.57 -24.57 -7.06
CA GLN A 219 8.21 -24.09 -7.35
C GLN A 219 8.15 -22.60 -7.79
N LEU A 220 9.24 -21.84 -7.63
CA LEU A 220 9.33 -20.42 -8.02
C LEU A 220 10.17 -20.19 -9.30
N SER A 221 10.74 -21.23 -9.90
CA SER A 221 11.65 -21.10 -11.04
C SER A 221 11.00 -20.48 -12.27
N PHE A 222 9.78 -20.94 -12.62
CA PHE A 222 9.15 -20.70 -13.92
C PHE A 222 7.83 -19.89 -13.84
N ILE A 223 7.57 -19.22 -12.71
CA ILE A 223 6.47 -18.25 -12.61
C ILE A 223 6.83 -17.03 -13.45
N HIS A 224 6.00 -16.72 -14.46
CA HIS A 224 6.28 -15.69 -15.48
C HIS A 224 6.56 -14.32 -14.87
N ASP A 225 5.67 -13.86 -13.99
CA ASP A 225 5.75 -12.55 -13.34
C ASP A 225 6.89 -12.44 -12.30
N LEU A 226 7.57 -13.53 -11.94
CA LEU A 226 8.84 -13.46 -11.20
C LEU A 226 10.04 -13.27 -12.13
N GLY A 227 9.84 -13.03 -13.42
CA GLY A 227 10.89 -12.69 -14.37
C GLY A 227 11.96 -13.77 -14.56
N PRO A 228 13.15 -13.40 -15.08
CA PRO A 228 14.17 -14.36 -15.50
C PRO A 228 14.60 -15.29 -14.36
N LYS A 229 14.80 -16.57 -14.67
CA LYS A 229 15.23 -17.57 -13.69
C LYS A 229 16.72 -17.42 -13.39
N GLY A 230 17.05 -16.81 -12.26
CA GLY A 230 18.42 -16.72 -11.75
C GLY A 230 18.94 -18.01 -11.13
N LEU A 231 20.05 -17.87 -10.41
CA LEU A 231 20.67 -18.95 -9.66
C LEU A 231 19.78 -19.36 -8.48
N GLU A 232 19.65 -20.66 -8.28
CA GLU A 232 18.95 -21.26 -7.15
C GLU A 232 19.83 -22.34 -6.52
N GLY A 233 19.50 -22.77 -5.30
CA GLY A 233 20.17 -23.91 -4.69
C GLY A 233 20.26 -23.84 -3.16
N PHE A 234 20.86 -24.87 -2.57
CA PHE A 234 21.02 -24.95 -1.13
C PHE A 234 22.22 -24.15 -0.60
N VAL A 235 21.94 -23.28 0.37
CA VAL A 235 22.94 -22.47 1.10
C VAL A 235 22.82 -22.65 2.60
N TYR A 236 23.91 -22.38 3.34
CA TYR A 236 23.89 -22.25 4.79
C TYR A 236 23.85 -20.77 5.18
N LYS A 237 22.72 -20.32 5.71
CA LYS A 237 22.43 -18.91 6.02
C LYS A 237 22.66 -18.59 7.52
N ARG A 238 23.31 -17.46 7.85
CA ARG A 238 23.58 -16.99 9.23
C ARG A 238 22.35 -16.36 9.89
N SER A 239 22.17 -16.50 11.21
CA SER A 239 21.19 -15.70 11.97
C SER A 239 21.56 -14.21 12.00
N GLY A 240 20.63 -13.34 12.44
CA GLY A 240 20.87 -11.90 12.57
C GLY A 240 21.03 -11.16 11.23
N GLY A 241 21.79 -10.06 11.27
CA GLY A 241 22.12 -9.21 10.12
C GLY A 241 21.02 -8.24 9.67
N HIS A 242 19.90 -8.15 10.39
CA HIS A 242 18.88 -7.11 10.18
C HIS A 242 19.33 -5.80 10.82
N ARG A 243 19.07 -4.66 10.16
CA ARG A 243 18.90 -3.39 10.90
C ARG A 243 17.54 -3.46 11.60
N MET A 244 17.53 -3.16 12.89
CA MET A 244 16.36 -3.27 13.79
C MET A 244 16.44 -2.14 14.80
N PRO A 245 15.60 -1.10 14.72
CA PRO A 245 15.55 -0.03 15.70
C PRO A 245 15.46 -0.58 17.14
N GLY A 246 16.27 -0.02 18.05
CA GLY A 246 16.21 -0.31 19.48
C GLY A 246 16.78 -1.65 19.99
N LEU A 247 17.10 -2.65 19.14
CA LEU A 247 17.42 -4.01 19.60
C LEU A 247 18.82 -4.55 19.23
N ASN A 248 19.86 -3.73 19.42
CA ASN A 248 21.25 -4.07 19.05
C ASN A 248 21.95 -5.12 19.95
N CYS A 249 21.40 -5.43 21.13
CA CYS A 249 22.08 -6.14 22.23
C CYS A 249 22.47 -7.62 21.96
N CYS A 250 21.82 -8.31 21.01
CA CYS A 250 22.13 -9.72 20.70
C CYS A 250 22.64 -9.97 19.26
N GLY A 251 22.84 -8.91 18.46
CA GLY A 251 23.18 -9.03 17.03
C GLY A 251 24.65 -9.31 16.71
N HIS A 252 25.57 -8.92 17.59
CA HIS A 252 27.00 -8.77 17.28
C HIS A 252 27.93 -9.83 17.92
N SER A 253 27.46 -10.62 18.88
CA SER A 253 28.28 -11.68 19.49
C SER A 253 28.31 -12.94 18.62
N LYS A 254 29.53 -13.42 18.31
CA LYS A 254 29.76 -14.64 17.51
C LYS A 254 29.13 -15.91 18.14
N MET A 255 28.91 -15.94 19.46
CA MET A 255 28.21 -17.06 20.13
C MET A 255 26.72 -17.16 19.75
N CYS A 256 26.09 -16.08 19.28
CA CYS A 256 24.66 -16.07 18.92
C CYS A 256 24.38 -16.49 17.45
N TYR A 257 25.43 -16.82 16.67
CA TYR A 257 25.30 -17.15 15.26
C TYR A 257 24.86 -18.60 15.02
N ARG A 258 23.60 -18.80 14.65
CA ARG A 258 23.05 -20.07 14.18
C ARG A 258 23.10 -20.13 12.66
N TRP A 259 23.59 -21.25 12.11
CA TRP A 259 23.54 -21.53 10.68
C TRP A 259 22.30 -22.35 10.33
N SER A 260 21.75 -22.20 9.14
CA SER A 260 20.56 -22.94 8.70
C SER A 260 20.61 -23.28 7.21
N LYS A 261 20.38 -24.55 6.84
CA LYS A 261 20.19 -24.95 5.43
C LYS A 261 18.90 -24.31 4.92
N ARG A 262 18.97 -23.60 3.79
CA ARG A 262 17.84 -22.96 3.11
C ARG A 262 17.99 -23.13 1.60
N TRP A 263 16.88 -23.09 0.87
CA TRP A 263 16.91 -22.91 -0.58
C TRP A 263 16.94 -21.41 -0.86
N LEU A 264 17.97 -20.93 -1.55
CA LEU A 264 18.11 -19.54 -2.00
C LEU A 264 17.56 -19.43 -3.43
N VAL A 265 16.81 -18.37 -3.72
CA VAL A 265 16.33 -18.03 -5.06
C VAL A 265 16.76 -16.61 -5.39
N VAL A 266 17.35 -16.43 -6.57
CA VAL A 266 17.77 -15.12 -7.10
C VAL A 266 16.86 -14.77 -8.28
N LYS A 267 16.25 -13.59 -8.24
CA LYS A 267 15.50 -12.95 -9.33
C LYS A 267 16.13 -11.59 -9.66
N ASP A 268 15.51 -10.85 -10.58
CA ASP A 268 16.04 -9.59 -11.12
C ASP A 268 16.07 -8.45 -10.09
N SER A 269 14.99 -8.36 -9.30
CA SER A 269 14.64 -7.27 -8.40
C SER A 269 14.77 -7.64 -6.92
N PHE A 270 14.99 -8.93 -6.61
CA PHE A 270 15.14 -9.45 -5.26
C PHE A 270 15.87 -10.81 -5.21
N LEU A 271 16.27 -11.21 -4.01
CA LEU A 271 16.56 -12.59 -3.65
C LEU A 271 15.75 -13.00 -2.41
N LEU A 272 15.37 -14.28 -2.31
CA LEU A 272 14.62 -14.82 -1.18
C LEU A 272 15.20 -16.14 -0.69
N TYR A 273 14.83 -16.57 0.52
CA TYR A 273 15.15 -17.94 0.94
C TYR A 273 13.97 -18.69 1.57
N MET A 274 13.77 -19.92 1.10
CA MET A 274 12.67 -20.82 1.48
C MET A 274 13.13 -21.83 2.54
N LYS A 275 12.19 -22.25 3.39
CA LYS A 275 12.35 -23.42 4.26
C LYS A 275 12.10 -24.70 3.44
N PRO A 276 13.04 -25.66 3.37
CA PRO A 276 12.87 -26.85 2.53
C PRO A 276 11.82 -27.83 3.07
N ASP A 277 11.66 -27.86 4.39
CA ASP A 277 10.73 -28.71 5.14
C ASP A 277 9.24 -28.39 4.92
N SER A 278 8.93 -27.16 4.51
CA SER A 278 7.57 -26.61 4.50
C SER A 278 7.24 -25.80 3.25
N GLY A 279 8.20 -25.54 2.36
CA GLY A 279 8.01 -24.68 1.18
C GLY A 279 7.93 -23.18 1.48
N ALA A 280 7.76 -22.80 2.74
CA ALA A 280 7.50 -21.43 3.14
C ALA A 280 8.66 -20.47 2.81
N ILE A 281 8.37 -19.40 2.07
CA ILE A 281 9.25 -18.23 1.92
C ILE A 281 9.47 -17.65 3.31
N SER A 282 10.74 -17.49 3.72
CA SER A 282 11.09 -17.13 5.11
C SER A 282 11.88 -15.84 5.27
N PHE A 283 12.22 -15.19 4.16
CA PHE A 283 12.69 -13.81 4.04
C PHE A 283 12.84 -13.42 2.56
N VAL A 284 12.71 -12.12 2.28
CA VAL A 284 12.92 -11.51 0.96
C VAL A 284 13.85 -10.30 1.14
N MET A 285 14.84 -10.17 0.26
CA MET A 285 15.81 -9.07 0.20
C MET A 285 15.67 -8.40 -1.16
N LEU A 286 15.19 -7.17 -1.20
CA LEU A 286 15.08 -6.42 -2.46
C LEU A 286 16.48 -5.96 -2.91
N VAL A 287 16.69 -5.90 -4.21
CA VAL A 287 17.85 -5.23 -4.80
C VAL A 287 17.63 -3.72 -4.69
N ASP A 288 18.64 -2.98 -4.24
CA ASP A 288 18.66 -1.52 -4.13
C ASP A 288 20.08 -0.99 -4.40
N LYS A 289 20.28 0.33 -4.39
CA LYS A 289 21.57 0.96 -4.75
C LYS A 289 22.74 0.65 -3.82
N GLU A 290 22.49 0.13 -2.61
CA GLU A 290 23.54 -0.39 -1.71
C GLU A 290 23.75 -1.91 -1.87
N PHE A 291 23.18 -2.54 -2.91
CA PHE A 291 23.30 -3.97 -3.15
C PHE A 291 24.73 -4.38 -3.52
N ALA A 292 25.50 -4.77 -2.51
CA ALA A 292 26.92 -5.09 -2.62
C ALA A 292 27.20 -6.55 -2.25
N ILE A 293 28.13 -7.20 -2.96
CA ILE A 293 28.53 -8.59 -2.72
C ILE A 293 30.01 -8.66 -2.32
N LYS A 294 30.29 -9.32 -1.21
CA LYS A 294 31.64 -9.47 -0.64
C LYS A 294 31.98 -10.92 -0.34
N MET A 295 33.23 -11.29 -0.58
CA MET A 295 33.70 -12.69 -0.56
C MET A 295 34.98 -12.92 0.26
N ASP A 296 35.55 -11.88 0.88
CA ASP A 296 36.69 -12.05 1.79
C ASP A 296 36.25 -12.67 3.12
N SER A 297 37.08 -13.52 3.67
CA SER A 297 37.03 -13.99 5.06
C SER A 297 36.87 -12.87 6.11
N LYS A 298 37.43 -11.68 5.85
CA LYS A 298 37.32 -10.47 6.70
C LYS A 298 35.89 -9.92 6.68
N ASP A 299 35.34 -9.60 5.51
CA ASP A 299 33.98 -9.06 5.36
C ASP A 299 32.87 -10.04 5.78
N THR A 300 33.09 -11.34 5.52
CA THR A 300 32.09 -12.40 5.74
C THR A 300 32.17 -13.06 7.12
N GLU A 301 33.20 -12.74 7.92
CA GLU A 301 33.52 -13.37 9.21
C GLU A 301 33.60 -14.92 9.16
N THR A 302 33.86 -15.51 7.99
CA THR A 302 33.91 -16.97 7.83
C THR A 302 34.89 -17.39 6.74
N LYS A 303 35.55 -18.55 6.90
CA LYS A 303 36.65 -19.00 6.02
C LYS A 303 36.27 -19.03 4.53
N HIS A 304 35.03 -19.40 4.23
CA HIS A 304 34.49 -19.48 2.87
C HIS A 304 33.04 -18.98 2.88
N GLY A 305 32.83 -17.70 2.59
CA GLY A 305 31.53 -17.06 2.69
C GLY A 305 31.18 -16.18 1.49
N VAL A 306 29.89 -15.87 1.39
CA VAL A 306 29.37 -14.77 0.56
C VAL A 306 28.54 -13.89 1.47
N ARG A 307 28.88 -12.61 1.53
CA ARG A 307 28.11 -11.56 2.19
C ARG A 307 27.40 -10.75 1.12
N ILE A 308 26.14 -10.43 1.36
CA ILE A 308 25.32 -9.56 0.53
C ILE A 308 24.80 -8.46 1.46
N ASP A 309 25.07 -7.21 1.14
CA ASP A 309 24.53 -6.03 1.84
C ASP A 309 23.46 -5.35 0.97
N ASN A 310 22.55 -4.61 1.59
CA ASN A 310 21.65 -3.65 0.93
C ASN A 310 21.21 -2.55 1.94
N LEU A 311 20.30 -1.64 1.57
CA LEU A 311 19.78 -0.57 2.45
C LEU A 311 19.12 -1.10 3.74
N ASN A 312 18.56 -2.31 3.76
CA ASN A 312 17.87 -2.89 4.92
C ASN A 312 18.70 -3.90 5.75
N ARG A 313 19.65 -4.62 5.13
CA ARG A 313 20.18 -5.87 5.70
C ARG A 313 21.59 -6.23 5.23
N THR A 314 22.35 -6.89 6.12
CA THR A 314 23.46 -7.79 5.79
C THR A 314 23.00 -9.26 5.83
N LEU A 315 23.19 -10.00 4.75
CA LEU A 315 22.97 -11.44 4.64
C LEU A 315 24.30 -12.17 4.48
N VAL A 316 24.64 -13.10 5.37
CA VAL A 316 25.87 -13.91 5.28
C VAL A 316 25.53 -15.38 5.01
N LEU A 317 26.17 -15.93 3.99
CA LEU A 317 26.07 -17.30 3.50
C LEU A 317 27.41 -18.02 3.69
N LYS A 318 27.39 -19.27 4.14
CA LYS A 318 28.56 -20.15 4.27
C LYS A 318 28.61 -21.13 3.09
N CYS A 319 29.79 -21.22 2.47
CA CYS A 319 30.06 -22.07 1.31
C CYS A 319 31.07 -23.18 1.65
N ASN A 320 31.05 -24.27 0.88
CA ASN A 320 31.91 -25.44 1.14
C ASN A 320 33.38 -25.24 0.71
N SER A 321 33.68 -24.21 -0.09
CA SER A 321 35.04 -23.84 -0.51
C SER A 321 35.08 -22.40 -1.03
N TYR A 322 36.26 -21.79 -1.09
CA TYR A 322 36.44 -20.46 -1.68
C TYR A 322 35.96 -20.39 -3.14
N ARG A 323 36.17 -21.45 -3.95
CA ARG A 323 35.64 -21.53 -5.33
C ARG A 323 34.12 -21.57 -5.38
N HIS A 324 33.48 -22.22 -4.40
CA HIS A 324 32.01 -22.24 -4.29
C HIS A 324 31.47 -20.85 -3.88
N ALA A 325 32.16 -20.16 -2.97
CA ALA A 325 31.83 -18.78 -2.60
C ALA A 325 31.98 -17.82 -3.79
N ARG A 326 33.10 -17.89 -4.53
CA ARG A 326 33.30 -17.11 -5.77
C ARG A 326 32.23 -17.38 -6.82
N TRP A 327 31.84 -18.64 -7.03
CA TRP A 327 30.78 -18.96 -7.98
C TRP A 327 29.45 -18.32 -7.57
N TRP A 328 29.00 -18.47 -6.31
CA TRP A 328 27.77 -17.81 -5.83
C TRP A 328 27.85 -16.28 -5.97
N GLY A 329 28.91 -15.66 -5.44
CA GLY A 329 29.04 -14.20 -5.45
C GLY A 329 29.03 -13.63 -6.87
N GLN A 330 29.92 -14.13 -7.75
CA GLN A 330 30.02 -13.65 -9.13
C GLN A 330 28.76 -13.99 -9.97
N ALA A 331 28.04 -15.08 -9.66
CA ALA A 331 26.81 -15.42 -10.37
C ALA A 331 25.65 -14.50 -9.97
N ILE A 332 25.48 -14.18 -8.69
CA ILE A 332 24.47 -13.20 -8.23
C ILE A 332 24.82 -11.82 -8.78
N GLU A 333 26.08 -11.38 -8.65
CA GLU A 333 26.57 -10.08 -9.10
C GLU A 333 26.31 -9.88 -10.61
N ASN A 334 26.70 -10.83 -11.44
CA ASN A 334 26.48 -10.75 -12.90
C ASN A 334 25.00 -10.84 -13.28
N PHE A 335 24.18 -11.59 -12.53
CA PHE A 335 22.75 -11.69 -12.80
C PHE A 335 22.03 -10.37 -12.47
N VAL A 336 22.29 -9.79 -11.30
CA VAL A 336 21.73 -8.50 -10.89
C VAL A 336 22.23 -7.37 -11.78
N ARG A 337 23.53 -7.33 -12.13
CA ARG A 337 24.07 -6.36 -13.10
C ARG A 337 23.40 -6.44 -14.48
N LYS A 338 22.98 -7.63 -14.92
CA LYS A 338 22.34 -7.85 -16.22
C LYS A 338 20.83 -7.59 -16.23
N HIS A 339 20.12 -7.93 -15.16
CA HIS A 339 18.66 -7.95 -15.12
C HIS A 339 18.03 -6.96 -14.12
N GLY A 340 18.78 -6.53 -13.11
CA GLY A 340 18.34 -5.62 -12.05
C GLY A 340 19.05 -4.26 -12.06
N SER A 341 19.62 -3.85 -13.20
CA SER A 341 20.33 -2.56 -13.36
C SER A 341 19.50 -1.37 -12.87
N ALA A 342 18.20 -1.36 -13.20
CA ALA A 342 17.18 -0.40 -12.77
C ALA A 342 17.08 -0.17 -11.25
N PHE A 343 17.62 -1.07 -10.41
CA PHE A 343 17.53 -1.00 -8.95
C PHE A 343 18.86 -0.72 -8.26
N VAL A 344 19.99 -0.78 -8.96
CA VAL A 344 21.35 -0.65 -8.38
C VAL A 344 22.06 0.66 -8.72
N THR A 345 21.46 1.51 -9.54
CA THR A 345 21.95 2.85 -9.87
C THR A 345 21.35 3.91 -8.94
N ASP A 346 22.05 5.03 -8.75
CA ASP A 346 21.42 6.26 -8.30
C ASP A 346 20.51 6.82 -9.41
N HIS A 347 19.33 7.28 -9.03
CA HIS A 347 18.34 7.90 -9.93
C HIS A 347 18.17 9.38 -9.61
N ARG A 348 17.49 10.10 -10.51
CA ARG A 348 17.14 11.52 -10.34
C ARG A 348 16.41 11.76 -9.01
N PHE A 349 16.70 12.90 -8.39
CA PHE A 349 16.27 13.31 -7.04
C PHE A 349 16.72 12.38 -5.89
N GLY A 350 17.57 11.39 -6.17
CA GLY A 350 17.98 10.35 -5.21
C GLY A 350 16.92 9.27 -4.97
N SER A 351 15.86 9.21 -5.79
CA SER A 351 14.77 8.25 -5.64
C SER A 351 15.23 6.79 -5.71
N PHE A 352 14.49 5.89 -5.05
CA PHE A 352 14.62 4.44 -5.26
C PHE A 352 14.16 3.96 -6.65
N ALA A 353 13.37 4.77 -7.36
CA ALA A 353 12.76 4.43 -8.64
C ALA A 353 13.39 5.20 -9.81
N GLN A 354 13.59 4.49 -10.92
CA GLN A 354 14.02 5.08 -12.18
C GLN A 354 12.90 5.93 -12.81
N GLU A 355 13.27 6.82 -13.72
CA GLU A 355 12.32 7.44 -14.64
C GLU A 355 11.75 6.38 -15.60
N GLN A 356 10.43 6.40 -15.79
CA GLN A 356 9.70 5.54 -16.73
C GLN A 356 9.15 6.43 -17.85
N LEU A 357 9.45 6.07 -19.10
CA LEU A 357 8.85 6.71 -20.28
C LEU A 357 7.50 6.08 -20.60
N ASP A 358 6.76 6.72 -21.51
CA ASP A 358 5.60 6.17 -22.22
C ASP A 358 4.56 5.49 -21.31
N THR A 359 4.32 6.08 -20.12
CA THR A 359 3.47 5.47 -19.09
C THR A 359 2.04 6.01 -19.22
N PRO A 360 1.02 5.13 -19.30
CA PRO A 360 -0.38 5.54 -19.23
C PRO A 360 -0.72 6.09 -17.84
N VAL A 361 -1.23 7.32 -17.80
CA VAL A 361 -1.51 8.07 -16.56
C VAL A 361 -2.83 8.84 -16.65
N LYS A 362 -3.43 9.14 -15.50
CA LYS A 362 -4.61 9.99 -15.38
C LYS A 362 -4.62 10.70 -14.02
N TRP A 363 -5.06 11.96 -14.00
CA TRP A 363 -5.30 12.75 -12.79
C TRP A 363 -6.78 12.68 -12.39
N TYR A 364 -7.07 13.08 -11.16
CA TYR A 364 -8.43 13.28 -10.64
C TYR A 364 -8.47 14.54 -9.81
N VAL A 365 -9.46 15.39 -10.08
CA VAL A 365 -9.88 16.47 -9.17
C VAL A 365 -11.09 15.96 -8.38
N ASN A 366 -10.99 16.02 -7.05
CA ASN A 366 -11.97 15.56 -6.06
C ASN A 366 -12.23 14.04 -6.04
N GLY A 367 -12.90 13.58 -4.98
CA GLY A 367 -13.04 12.16 -4.65
C GLY A 367 -13.93 11.34 -5.58
N ARG A 368 -14.88 11.95 -6.29
CA ARG A 368 -15.90 11.23 -7.05
C ARG A 368 -15.33 10.32 -8.14
N THR A 369 -14.70 10.89 -9.15
CA THR A 369 -14.15 10.13 -10.30
C THR A 369 -12.99 9.23 -9.88
N TYR A 370 -12.21 9.65 -8.88
CA TYR A 370 -11.19 8.82 -8.23
C TYR A 370 -11.78 7.54 -7.64
N MET A 371 -12.80 7.65 -6.78
CA MET A 371 -13.41 6.49 -6.13
C MET A 371 -14.20 5.62 -7.12
N GLU A 372 -14.81 6.21 -8.16
CA GLU A 372 -15.45 5.47 -9.25
C GLU A 372 -14.46 4.56 -10.00
N ASP A 373 -13.27 5.06 -10.36
CA ASP A 373 -12.24 4.27 -11.05
C ASP A 373 -11.45 3.33 -10.11
N VAL A 374 -11.28 3.68 -8.84
CA VAL A 374 -10.78 2.75 -7.81
C VAL A 374 -11.73 1.56 -7.67
N ALA A 375 -13.05 1.80 -7.67
CA ALA A 375 -14.05 0.73 -7.59
C ALA A 375 -14.02 -0.19 -8.83
N ASN A 376 -13.86 0.39 -10.03
CA ASN A 376 -13.66 -0.37 -11.27
C ASN A 376 -12.39 -1.24 -11.20
N ALA A 377 -11.27 -0.65 -10.78
CA ALA A 377 -9.98 -1.34 -10.70
C ALA A 377 -9.96 -2.45 -9.61
N LEU A 378 -10.64 -2.23 -8.48
CA LEU A 378 -10.85 -3.25 -7.46
C LEU A 378 -11.68 -4.43 -7.99
N GLU A 379 -12.71 -4.17 -8.80
CA GLU A 379 -13.51 -5.24 -9.41
C GLU A 379 -12.70 -6.07 -10.41
N GLU A 380 -11.77 -5.46 -11.14
CA GLU A 380 -10.94 -6.18 -12.09
C GLU A 380 -9.75 -6.94 -11.48
N ALA A 381 -9.40 -6.74 -10.21
CA ALA A 381 -8.29 -7.43 -9.54
C ALA A 381 -8.40 -8.97 -9.60
N LYS A 382 -7.35 -9.67 -10.11
CA LYS A 382 -7.36 -11.15 -10.25
C LYS A 382 -6.40 -11.87 -9.31
N GLU A 383 -5.38 -11.20 -8.78
CA GLU A 383 -4.31 -11.83 -7.99
C GLU A 383 -4.06 -11.12 -6.66
N GLU A 384 -3.86 -9.79 -6.68
CA GLU A 384 -3.43 -9.02 -5.51
C GLU A 384 -4.06 -7.62 -5.44
N ILE A 385 -4.43 -7.20 -4.23
CA ILE A 385 -4.80 -5.82 -3.88
C ILE A 385 -3.91 -5.38 -2.71
N PHE A 386 -3.14 -4.31 -2.90
CA PHE A 386 -2.39 -3.64 -1.83
C PHE A 386 -3.05 -2.30 -1.51
N ILE A 387 -3.19 -1.97 -0.23
CA ILE A 387 -3.77 -0.69 0.23
C ILE A 387 -2.92 -0.13 1.37
N THR A 388 -2.56 1.16 1.29
CA THR A 388 -2.17 1.97 2.46
C THR A 388 -3.08 3.18 2.56
N ASP A 389 -3.47 3.49 3.79
CA ASP A 389 -4.13 4.73 4.14
C ASP A 389 -3.56 5.22 5.47
N TRP A 390 -3.65 6.54 5.70
CA TRP A 390 -3.52 7.09 7.05
C TRP A 390 -4.75 6.71 7.89
N TRP A 391 -5.93 6.66 7.26
CA TRP A 391 -7.16 6.16 7.84
C TRP A 391 -8.02 5.48 6.76
N LEU A 392 -8.59 4.30 7.06
CA LEU A 392 -9.47 3.56 6.17
C LEU A 392 -10.81 3.33 6.87
N SER A 393 -11.91 3.72 6.23
CA SER A 393 -13.29 3.53 6.69
C SER A 393 -13.95 2.41 5.88
N PRO A 394 -14.10 1.18 6.42
CA PRO A 394 -14.49 0.02 5.60
C PRO A 394 -15.83 0.15 4.88
N GLU A 395 -16.76 0.93 5.43
CA GLU A 395 -18.16 0.98 5.00
C GLU A 395 -18.49 2.12 4.02
N ILE A 396 -17.48 2.83 3.49
CA ILE A 396 -17.71 3.89 2.49
C ILE A 396 -18.24 3.36 1.16
N PHE A 397 -19.09 4.16 0.52
CA PHE A 397 -19.54 3.95 -0.86
C PHE A 397 -18.64 4.68 -1.84
N LEU A 398 -18.06 3.92 -2.78
CA LEU A 398 -17.13 4.43 -3.79
C LEU A 398 -17.82 5.01 -5.03
N LYS A 399 -19.06 4.59 -5.32
CA LYS A 399 -19.92 5.16 -6.37
C LYS A 399 -21.23 5.66 -5.78
N ARG A 400 -21.72 6.81 -6.26
CA ARG A 400 -22.84 7.54 -5.64
C ARG A 400 -23.69 8.28 -6.68
N PRO A 401 -24.99 8.53 -6.43
CA PRO A 401 -25.78 8.09 -5.27
C PRO A 401 -25.92 6.56 -5.18
N VAL A 402 -26.30 6.05 -4.01
CA VAL A 402 -26.30 4.61 -3.73
C VAL A 402 -27.50 3.93 -4.38
N VAL A 403 -27.34 3.47 -5.63
CA VAL A 403 -28.41 2.86 -6.45
C VAL A 403 -28.35 1.33 -6.52
N GLU A 404 -27.17 0.72 -6.40
CA GLU A 404 -26.97 -0.75 -6.43
C GLU A 404 -26.84 -1.35 -5.02
N GLY A 405 -27.48 -0.72 -4.03
CA GLY A 405 -27.36 -1.08 -2.62
C GLY A 405 -25.89 -1.15 -2.17
N ASN A 406 -25.52 -2.20 -1.44
CA ASN A 406 -24.16 -2.40 -0.93
C ASN A 406 -23.10 -2.78 -1.99
N TYR A 407 -23.44 -2.85 -3.29
CA TYR A 407 -22.52 -3.37 -4.31
C TYR A 407 -21.22 -2.54 -4.44
N TRP A 408 -21.29 -1.21 -4.36
CA TRP A 408 -20.11 -0.32 -4.43
C TRP A 408 -19.56 0.12 -3.06
N ARG A 409 -19.91 -0.61 -1.98
CA ARG A 409 -19.37 -0.38 -0.63
C ARG A 409 -18.03 -1.10 -0.47
N LEU A 410 -17.00 -0.41 0.04
CA LEU A 410 -15.59 -0.86 0.01
C LEU A 410 -15.40 -2.27 0.60
N ASP A 411 -15.88 -2.51 1.82
CA ASP A 411 -15.87 -3.83 2.47
C ASP A 411 -16.52 -4.93 1.61
N CYS A 412 -17.63 -4.63 0.93
CA CYS A 412 -18.34 -5.54 0.06
C CYS A 412 -17.57 -5.85 -1.23
N ILE A 413 -16.76 -4.90 -1.75
CA ILE A 413 -15.85 -5.18 -2.87
C ILE A 413 -14.70 -6.08 -2.40
N LEU A 414 -14.01 -5.70 -1.32
CA LEU A 414 -12.88 -6.46 -0.79
C LEU A 414 -13.29 -7.89 -0.40
N LYS A 415 -14.48 -8.08 0.18
CA LYS A 415 -15.05 -9.41 0.49
C LYS A 415 -15.21 -10.28 -0.75
N ARG A 416 -15.86 -9.78 -1.82
CA ARG A 416 -16.11 -10.59 -3.03
C ARG A 416 -14.84 -10.89 -3.84
N ARG A 417 -13.91 -9.92 -3.95
CA ARG A 417 -12.59 -10.19 -4.56
C ARG A 417 -11.82 -11.25 -3.76
N ALA A 418 -11.82 -11.12 -2.43
CA ALA A 418 -11.17 -12.08 -1.55
C ALA A 418 -11.78 -13.50 -1.65
N GLN A 419 -13.11 -13.62 -1.82
CA GLN A 419 -13.80 -14.88 -2.10
C GLN A 419 -13.39 -15.50 -3.44
N GLN A 420 -13.20 -14.69 -4.50
CA GLN A 420 -12.65 -15.13 -5.79
C GLN A 420 -11.16 -15.52 -5.75
N GLY A 421 -10.51 -15.45 -4.58
CA GLY A 421 -9.15 -15.93 -4.35
C GLY A 421 -8.07 -14.84 -4.32
N VAL A 422 -8.42 -13.60 -4.65
CA VAL A 422 -7.53 -12.42 -4.62
C VAL A 422 -6.96 -12.25 -3.21
N LYS A 423 -5.66 -11.95 -3.11
CA LYS A 423 -4.99 -11.68 -1.83
C LYS A 423 -5.00 -10.19 -1.55
N ILE A 424 -5.51 -9.80 -0.38
CA ILE A 424 -5.71 -8.39 -0.03
C ILE A 424 -4.85 -8.05 1.18
N PHE A 425 -3.95 -7.09 1.01
CA PHE A 425 -2.95 -6.70 1.99
C PHE A 425 -3.11 -5.22 2.30
N VAL A 426 -3.39 -4.90 3.56
CA VAL A 426 -3.68 -3.53 4.00
C VAL A 426 -2.68 -3.12 5.07
N MET A 427 -2.07 -1.93 4.92
CA MET A 427 -1.21 -1.33 5.93
C MET A 427 -1.81 0.00 6.39
N LEU A 428 -2.36 -0.01 7.61
CA LEU A 428 -2.88 1.20 8.25
C LEU A 428 -1.80 1.84 9.12
N TYR A 429 -1.83 3.17 9.22
CA TYR A 429 -1.25 3.85 10.37
C TYR A 429 -1.83 3.29 11.67
N LYS A 430 -1.01 3.20 12.72
CA LYS A 430 -1.47 3.05 14.09
C LYS A 430 -1.29 4.40 14.80
N GLU A 431 -2.42 4.95 15.17
CA GLU A 431 -2.61 6.14 15.98
C GLU A 431 -2.23 5.96 17.45
N VAL A 432 -1.98 7.10 18.10
CA VAL A 432 -2.10 7.24 19.54
C VAL A 432 -3.58 7.40 19.86
N GLU A 433 -4.21 6.35 20.36
CA GLU A 433 -5.67 6.22 20.58
C GLU A 433 -6.25 7.27 21.58
N LEU A 434 -5.39 8.04 22.27
CA LEU A 434 -5.75 9.18 23.14
C LEU A 434 -5.69 10.56 22.44
N ALA A 435 -5.26 10.62 21.18
CA ALA A 435 -4.97 11.88 20.48
C ALA A 435 -5.55 11.97 19.04
N LEU A 436 -6.08 10.87 18.48
CA LEU A 436 -6.70 10.84 17.15
C LEU A 436 -7.87 9.83 17.13
N GLY A 437 -9.04 10.26 16.66
CA GLY A 437 -10.28 9.45 16.67
C GLY A 437 -10.37 8.31 15.64
N ILE A 438 -9.36 8.11 14.78
CA ILE A 438 -9.46 7.29 13.56
C ILE A 438 -9.77 5.79 13.78
N ASN A 439 -9.54 5.26 14.98
CA ASN A 439 -9.87 3.89 15.39
C ASN A 439 -9.44 2.81 14.38
N SER A 440 -8.15 2.77 14.03
CA SER A 440 -7.64 1.83 13.02
C SER A 440 -7.70 0.37 13.48
N GLU A 441 -7.90 0.10 14.78
CA GLU A 441 -8.21 -1.23 15.29
C GLU A 441 -9.62 -1.70 14.91
N TYR A 442 -10.62 -0.80 14.90
CA TYR A 442 -11.94 -1.10 14.33
C TYR A 442 -11.81 -1.51 12.85
N SER A 443 -11.18 -0.67 12.02
CA SER A 443 -11.03 -0.95 10.58
C SER A 443 -10.26 -2.25 10.33
N LYS A 444 -9.18 -2.49 11.08
CA LYS A 444 -8.47 -3.78 11.07
C LYS A 444 -9.37 -4.96 11.47
N ARG A 445 -10.17 -4.81 12.52
CA ARG A 445 -11.06 -5.88 13.01
C ARG A 445 -12.12 -6.19 11.95
N THR A 446 -12.82 -5.20 11.43
CA THR A 446 -13.87 -5.37 10.40
C THR A 446 -13.30 -6.06 9.16
N LEU A 447 -12.21 -5.52 8.58
CA LEU A 447 -11.59 -6.08 7.38
C LEU A 447 -11.08 -7.53 7.55
N LEU A 448 -10.59 -7.89 8.74
CA LEU A 448 -10.13 -9.26 9.02
C LEU A 448 -11.28 -10.29 9.16
N HIS A 449 -12.49 -9.86 9.54
CA HIS A 449 -13.66 -10.74 9.62
C HIS A 449 -14.32 -11.02 8.26
N LEU A 450 -14.09 -10.19 7.24
CA LEU A 450 -14.70 -10.34 5.92
C LEU A 450 -14.29 -11.65 5.21
N HIS A 451 -12.99 -11.96 5.15
CA HIS A 451 -12.48 -13.17 4.49
C HIS A 451 -11.02 -13.51 4.86
N PRO A 452 -10.62 -14.80 5.03
CA PRO A 452 -9.24 -15.18 5.36
C PRO A 452 -8.17 -14.82 4.31
N ASN A 453 -8.52 -14.40 3.09
CA ASN A 453 -7.55 -13.85 2.13
C ASN A 453 -7.17 -12.37 2.40
N ILE A 454 -7.87 -11.68 3.31
CA ILE A 454 -7.57 -10.30 3.71
C ILE A 454 -6.61 -10.31 4.90
N LYS A 455 -5.57 -9.48 4.90
CA LYS A 455 -4.57 -9.36 5.97
C LYS A 455 -4.22 -7.90 6.22
N VAL A 456 -4.46 -7.43 7.44
CA VAL A 456 -4.24 -6.03 7.85
C VAL A 456 -3.10 -5.93 8.86
N MET A 457 -2.14 -5.04 8.62
CA MET A 457 -1.12 -4.63 9.59
C MET A 457 -1.34 -3.17 10.00
N ARG A 458 -1.31 -2.90 11.32
CA ARG A 458 -1.13 -1.53 11.86
C ARG A 458 0.33 -1.29 12.26
N HIS A 459 0.90 -0.12 11.97
CA HIS A 459 2.27 0.31 12.34
C HIS A 459 2.31 1.83 12.60
N PRO A 460 3.09 2.37 13.56
CA PRO A 460 4.06 1.73 14.48
C PRO A 460 3.41 0.93 15.63
N ASP A 461 4.15 0.60 16.71
CA ASP A 461 3.59 0.25 18.03
C ASP A 461 4.33 1.12 19.06
N HIS A 462 3.73 2.25 19.46
CA HIS A 462 4.39 3.33 20.22
C HIS A 462 5.13 2.84 21.47
N VAL A 463 4.47 2.06 22.34
CA VAL A 463 5.03 1.49 23.59
C VAL A 463 6.36 0.73 23.40
N SER A 464 6.64 0.25 22.18
CA SER A 464 7.85 -0.52 21.83
C SER A 464 8.82 0.21 20.91
N SER A 465 8.61 1.49 20.61
CA SER A 465 9.40 2.27 19.65
C SER A 465 9.70 3.67 20.15
N SER A 466 10.72 4.33 19.61
CA SER A 466 10.99 5.75 19.86
C SER A 466 10.15 6.69 18.97
N VAL A 467 9.08 6.19 18.34
CA VAL A 467 8.25 6.95 17.39
C VAL A 467 6.85 7.14 17.97
N TYR A 468 6.66 8.32 18.56
CA TYR A 468 5.39 8.77 19.14
C TYR A 468 4.71 9.87 18.31
N LEU A 469 5.45 10.52 17.41
CA LEU A 469 5.04 11.77 16.73
C LEU A 469 4.74 11.60 15.24
N TRP A 470 5.28 10.53 14.62
CA TRP A 470 5.27 10.33 13.17
C TRP A 470 4.25 9.29 12.72
N ALA A 471 3.70 9.51 11.53
CA ALA A 471 2.66 8.70 10.92
C ALA A 471 3.09 8.01 9.61
N HIS A 472 2.26 7.06 9.19
CA HIS A 472 2.22 6.60 7.81
C HIS A 472 1.12 7.39 7.12
N HIS A 473 1.51 8.29 6.23
CA HIS A 473 0.58 9.27 5.66
C HIS A 473 0.29 9.00 4.17
N GLU A 474 1.05 8.10 3.54
CA GLU A 474 0.85 7.71 2.14
C GLU A 474 -0.51 7.02 1.89
N LYS A 475 -1.22 7.49 0.86
CA LYS A 475 -2.44 6.88 0.32
C LYS A 475 -2.09 6.22 -1.01
N ILE A 476 -1.98 4.89 -1.01
CA ILE A 476 -1.72 4.12 -2.24
C ILE A 476 -2.62 2.88 -2.33
N LEU A 477 -3.17 2.65 -3.51
CA LEU A 477 -3.94 1.44 -3.83
C LEU A 477 -3.38 0.81 -5.11
N VAL A 478 -2.99 -0.45 -5.04
CA VAL A 478 -2.31 -1.16 -6.14
C VAL A 478 -3.03 -2.46 -6.48
N ILE A 479 -3.35 -2.63 -7.77
CA ILE A 479 -4.03 -3.81 -8.32
C ILE A 479 -3.05 -4.63 -9.16
N ASP A 480 -2.94 -5.93 -8.86
CA ASP A 480 -2.14 -6.95 -9.57
C ASP A 480 -0.68 -6.52 -9.88
N GLN A 481 -0.14 -5.60 -9.07
CA GLN A 481 1.12 -4.87 -9.30
C GLN A 481 1.25 -4.31 -10.73
N SER A 482 0.16 -3.77 -11.29
CA SER A 482 0.09 -3.31 -12.69
C SER A 482 -0.71 -2.02 -12.88
N VAL A 483 -1.56 -1.65 -11.91
CA VAL A 483 -2.22 -0.33 -11.79
C VAL A 483 -2.00 0.17 -10.37
N ALA A 484 -1.61 1.44 -10.19
CA ALA A 484 -1.40 2.04 -8.87
C ALA A 484 -1.97 3.46 -8.79
N PHE A 485 -2.84 3.68 -7.81
CA PHE A 485 -3.40 4.99 -7.46
C PHE A 485 -2.54 5.64 -6.37
N VAL A 486 -2.28 6.95 -6.49
CA VAL A 486 -1.43 7.77 -5.59
C VAL A 486 -2.00 9.19 -5.51
N GLY A 487 -2.16 9.74 -4.29
CA GLY A 487 -2.68 11.10 -4.11
C GLY A 487 -2.88 11.51 -2.65
N GLY A 488 -3.66 12.57 -2.42
CA GLY A 488 -4.09 13.01 -1.08
C GLY A 488 -5.28 12.24 -0.51
N ILE A 489 -6.03 11.50 -1.34
CA ILE A 489 -7.34 10.95 -1.00
C ILE A 489 -7.24 9.58 -0.30
N ASP A 490 -7.46 9.56 1.02
CA ASP A 490 -7.65 8.31 1.79
C ASP A 490 -8.98 7.62 1.41
N LEU A 491 -9.07 6.30 1.58
CA LEU A 491 -10.33 5.54 1.56
C LEU A 491 -11.09 5.69 2.89
N ALA A 492 -11.44 6.94 3.23
CA ALA A 492 -12.03 7.34 4.51
C ALA A 492 -13.29 8.19 4.38
N TYR A 493 -14.02 8.34 5.49
CA TYR A 493 -15.15 9.25 5.59
C TYR A 493 -14.80 10.71 5.21
N GLY A 494 -15.73 11.37 4.52
CA GLY A 494 -15.65 12.78 4.12
C GLY A 494 -14.81 13.08 2.88
N ARG A 495 -14.04 12.11 2.35
CA ARG A 495 -13.15 12.29 1.18
C ARG A 495 -13.87 12.29 -0.16
N TRP A 496 -15.08 11.75 -0.23
CA TRP A 496 -15.88 11.80 -1.46
C TRP A 496 -16.47 13.20 -1.61
N ASP A 497 -16.23 13.82 -2.75
CA ASP A 497 -16.84 15.08 -3.17
C ASP A 497 -16.75 15.18 -4.71
N ASP A 498 -17.50 16.11 -5.30
CA ASP A 498 -17.40 16.44 -6.72
C ASP A 498 -17.23 17.95 -6.95
N HIS A 499 -17.42 18.40 -8.19
CA HIS A 499 -17.14 19.79 -8.59
C HIS A 499 -18.15 20.81 -8.04
N GLU A 500 -19.28 20.37 -7.48
CA GLU A 500 -20.27 21.28 -6.89
C GLU A 500 -19.94 21.65 -5.43
N HIS A 501 -19.12 20.86 -4.73
CA HIS A 501 -18.77 21.06 -3.32
C HIS A 501 -19.98 21.34 -2.39
N ARG A 502 -21.03 20.53 -2.53
CA ARG A 502 -22.33 20.73 -1.86
C ARG A 502 -22.19 20.76 -0.33
N LEU A 503 -22.78 21.79 0.29
CA LEU A 503 -22.83 21.97 1.76
C LEU A 503 -23.93 21.15 2.44
N THR A 504 -24.94 20.68 1.71
CA THR A 504 -26.17 20.11 2.26
C THR A 504 -26.49 18.75 1.63
N ASP A 505 -27.07 17.85 2.43
CA ASP A 505 -27.45 16.48 2.02
C ASP A 505 -28.61 15.94 2.88
N VAL A 506 -29.71 16.71 2.94
CA VAL A 506 -30.93 16.35 3.68
C VAL A 506 -31.74 15.26 2.98
N GLY A 507 -31.59 15.11 1.66
CA GLY A 507 -32.34 14.15 0.83
C GLY A 507 -33.73 14.67 0.40
N SER A 508 -34.26 14.10 -0.69
CA SER A 508 -35.47 14.63 -1.35
C SER A 508 -36.77 14.13 -0.70
N VAL A 509 -37.27 14.81 0.34
CA VAL A 509 -38.65 14.60 0.84
C VAL A 509 -39.62 15.58 0.17
N THR A 510 -39.82 15.46 -1.12
CA THR A 510 -40.98 16.08 -1.80
C THR A 510 -42.25 15.34 -1.39
N ARG A 511 -42.95 15.84 -0.36
CA ARG A 511 -44.35 15.47 -0.14
C ARG A 511 -45.14 15.85 -1.40
N SER A 512 -45.66 14.84 -2.10
CA SER A 512 -46.65 15.06 -3.15
C SER A 512 -47.93 15.61 -2.53
N MET A 513 -48.12 16.93 -2.60
CA MET A 513 -49.44 17.53 -2.45
C MET A 513 -50.33 16.95 -3.55
N GLN A 514 -51.19 16.00 -3.20
CA GLN A 514 -52.24 15.50 -4.11
C GLN A 514 -53.32 16.56 -4.25
N ASN A 515 -53.05 17.60 -5.05
CA ASN A 515 -54.08 18.49 -5.59
C ASN A 515 -55.05 17.62 -6.40
N THR A 516 -56.18 17.27 -5.76
CA THR A 516 -57.17 16.36 -6.33
C THR A 516 -58.42 17.17 -6.66
N GLU A 517 -58.34 17.97 -7.73
CA GLU A 517 -59.49 18.73 -8.21
C GLU A 517 -60.36 17.87 -9.16
N VAL A 518 -61.48 17.41 -8.60
CA VAL A 518 -62.83 17.38 -9.21
C VAL A 518 -63.00 16.72 -10.59
N ASN A 519 -63.77 15.63 -10.62
CA ASN A 519 -65.05 15.59 -11.37
C ASN A 519 -65.97 14.42 -10.96
N GLU A 520 -67.26 14.53 -11.27
CA GLU A 520 -68.36 13.74 -10.68
C GLU A 520 -68.93 12.65 -11.61
N THR A 521 -69.62 11.63 -11.05
CA THR A 521 -71.00 11.27 -11.46
C THR A 521 -71.73 10.27 -10.53
N ILE A 522 -72.70 10.80 -9.77
CA ILE A 522 -74.05 10.28 -9.42
C ILE A 522 -74.29 8.75 -9.28
N ALA A 523 -74.67 8.31 -8.06
CA ALA A 523 -75.85 7.44 -7.82
C ALA A 523 -76.27 7.33 -6.32
N THR A 524 -77.59 7.33 -6.11
CA THR A 524 -78.44 7.07 -4.91
C THR A 524 -78.05 5.86 -4.01
N SER A 525 -78.39 5.74 -2.71
CA SER A 525 -79.17 6.58 -1.74
C SER A 525 -79.19 6.00 -0.30
N SER A 526 -79.75 6.76 0.68
CA SER A 526 -80.27 6.38 2.04
C SER A 526 -79.46 6.81 3.29
N VAL A 527 -80.20 7.16 4.37
CA VAL A 527 -79.88 7.97 5.58
C VAL A 527 -81.01 7.71 6.63
N PRO A 528 -80.91 7.94 7.98
CA PRO A 528 -79.83 8.43 8.87
C PRO A 528 -79.26 7.28 9.77
N VAL A 529 -78.76 7.33 11.03
CA VAL A 529 -78.70 8.23 12.24
C VAL A 529 -77.40 7.85 13.02
N GLY A 530 -76.73 8.64 13.88
CA GLY A 530 -76.84 10.04 14.35
C GLY A 530 -76.26 10.22 15.78
N ASN A 531 -76.27 11.46 16.30
CA ASN A 531 -75.82 11.94 17.65
C ASN A 531 -74.31 11.89 18.01
N GLY A 532 -73.81 12.98 18.62
CA GLY A 532 -72.50 13.13 19.31
C GLY A 532 -72.69 13.34 20.83
N PRO A 533 -71.92 14.20 21.57
CA PRO A 533 -70.84 15.11 21.11
C PRO A 533 -69.59 15.31 22.04
N SER A 534 -68.54 15.92 21.47
CA SER A 534 -67.59 16.97 21.99
C SER A 534 -66.88 16.99 23.38
N ALA A 535 -65.64 17.53 23.35
CA ALA A 535 -64.93 18.38 24.36
C ALA A 535 -64.29 17.71 25.63
N SER A 536 -63.31 18.28 26.37
CA SER A 536 -62.18 19.23 26.08
C SER A 536 -61.29 19.45 27.34
N ASN A 537 -60.00 19.82 27.20
CA ASN A 537 -59.05 20.31 28.24
C ASN A 537 -58.66 19.31 29.38
N GLY A 538 -57.58 19.46 30.17
CA GLY A 538 -56.39 20.35 30.08
C GLY A 538 -55.58 20.49 31.40
N ASN A 539 -54.23 20.47 31.32
CA ASN A 539 -53.20 20.85 32.34
C ASN A 539 -53.08 20.10 33.70
N GLY A 540 -51.84 19.85 34.17
CA GLY A 540 -51.52 19.45 35.57
C GLY A 540 -50.08 18.92 35.81
N VAL A 541 -49.36 19.47 36.79
CA VAL A 541 -47.95 19.19 37.23
C VAL A 541 -48.00 19.11 38.78
N PRO A 542 -47.25 18.27 39.56
CA PRO A 542 -45.77 18.29 39.66
C PRO A 542 -45.02 17.01 40.12
N VAL A 543 -43.70 17.18 40.39
CA VAL A 543 -42.72 16.20 40.92
C VAL A 543 -42.36 16.54 42.38
N PRO A 544 -41.97 15.56 43.22
CA PRO A 544 -40.89 15.79 44.21
C PRO A 544 -39.88 14.62 44.33
N ASP A 545 -39.01 14.66 45.35
CA ASP A 545 -37.60 14.26 45.30
C ASP A 545 -37.16 13.11 46.26
N ALA A 546 -35.90 12.67 46.11
CA ALA A 546 -34.95 12.20 47.14
C ALA A 546 -34.98 10.77 47.83
N LEU A 547 -33.82 10.09 47.67
CA LEU A 547 -32.90 9.52 48.69
C LEU A 547 -33.04 8.11 49.38
N ASP A 548 -31.87 7.44 49.35
CA ASP A 548 -31.16 6.64 50.37
C ASP A 548 -31.21 5.07 50.43
N GLN A 549 -30.17 4.52 51.09
CA GLN A 549 -29.76 3.10 51.17
C GLN A 549 -30.40 2.34 52.35
N PRO A 550 -30.20 1.00 52.40
CA PRO A 550 -29.43 0.50 53.56
C PRO A 550 -28.39 -0.60 53.23
N LYS A 551 -27.62 -1.02 54.26
CA LYS A 551 -26.51 -2.00 54.19
C LYS A 551 -26.68 -3.15 55.21
N LEU A 552 -25.76 -4.12 55.09
CA LEU A 552 -24.99 -4.79 56.17
C LEU A 552 -25.37 -6.20 56.70
N LYS A 553 -24.29 -6.97 57.00
CA LYS A 553 -24.14 -8.24 57.77
C LYS A 553 -24.57 -9.54 57.06
N GLY A 554 -23.94 -10.70 57.28
CA GLY A 554 -22.64 -10.99 57.94
C GLY A 554 -22.54 -12.35 58.66
N GLN A 555 -21.30 -12.89 58.80
CA GLN A 555 -20.90 -14.16 59.48
C GLN A 555 -21.13 -15.48 58.68
N GLY A 556 -20.33 -16.56 58.81
CA GLY A 556 -18.97 -16.67 59.37
C GLY A 556 -18.47 -18.09 59.78
N ARG A 557 -17.18 -18.41 59.49
CA ARG A 557 -16.34 -19.55 59.99
C ARG A 557 -16.68 -20.99 59.50
N GLY A 558 -15.76 -21.97 59.42
CA GLY A 558 -14.28 -21.91 59.36
C GLY A 558 -13.47 -22.99 60.14
N LYS A 559 -12.81 -23.95 59.44
CA LYS A 559 -11.65 -24.80 59.86
C LYS A 559 -10.78 -25.06 58.60
N ARG A 560 -9.44 -24.93 58.48
CA ARG A 560 -8.25 -25.27 59.31
C ARG A 560 -7.99 -26.80 59.40
N THR A 561 -6.81 -27.37 59.09
CA THR A 561 -5.48 -26.82 58.61
C THR A 561 -4.75 -27.92 57.75
N ARG A 562 -3.40 -28.09 57.54
CA ARG A 562 -2.17 -27.65 58.23
C ARG A 562 -0.83 -27.72 57.40
N PHE A 563 -0.39 -26.60 56.79
CA PHE A 563 1.04 -26.26 56.51
C PHE A 563 1.79 -27.11 55.44
N SER A 564 2.96 -26.73 54.88
CA SER A 564 4.06 -25.80 55.24
C SER A 564 4.70 -25.15 53.98
N ILE A 565 5.63 -24.17 53.96
CA ILE A 565 6.18 -23.11 54.85
C ILE A 565 6.73 -22.00 53.89
N ARG A 566 6.32 -20.71 53.96
CA ARG A 566 6.95 -19.55 54.69
C ARG A 566 8.44 -19.30 54.33
N ARG A 567 8.96 -18.07 54.15
CA ARG A 567 8.51 -16.64 54.27
C ARG A 567 9.54 -15.76 53.50
N HIS A 568 9.50 -14.42 53.30
CA HIS A 568 9.02 -13.26 54.08
C HIS A 568 8.86 -11.99 53.20
N LEU A 569 7.81 -11.17 53.42
CA LEU A 569 7.65 -9.68 53.35
C LEU A 569 8.47 -8.76 52.37
N HIS A 570 7.98 -7.60 51.87
CA HIS A 570 6.63 -6.97 51.78
C HIS A 570 6.71 -5.64 50.97
N MET A 571 5.65 -5.24 50.24
CA MET A 571 5.31 -3.86 49.76
C MET A 571 6.36 -3.05 48.94
N ARG A 572 6.04 -2.34 47.86
CA ARG A 572 4.76 -1.73 47.40
C ARG A 572 4.49 -2.05 45.92
N GLY A 573 3.25 -1.80 45.47
CA GLY A 573 2.79 -2.20 44.13
C GLY A 573 3.00 -1.19 43.00
N LEU A 574 3.23 -1.71 41.79
CA LEU A 574 2.91 -1.12 40.50
C LEU A 574 2.16 -2.18 39.70
N THR A 575 1.00 -1.85 39.13
CA THR A 575 0.19 -2.77 38.31
C THR A 575 0.81 -2.90 36.92
N GLN A 576 1.21 -4.10 36.53
CA GLN A 576 1.82 -4.37 35.22
C GLN A 576 0.77 -4.82 34.18
N ALA A 577 1.03 -4.48 32.93
CA ALA A 577 0.12 -4.62 31.79
C ALA A 577 -0.12 -6.05 31.29
N ASP A 578 -1.20 -6.19 30.52
CA ASP A 578 -1.38 -7.08 29.38
C ASP A 578 -0.97 -8.55 29.54
N SER A 579 -1.91 -9.36 30.00
CA SER A 579 -1.89 -10.81 29.79
C SER A 579 -3.30 -11.31 29.47
N VAL A 580 -3.63 -11.35 28.17
CA VAL A 580 -4.84 -12.03 27.67
C VAL A 580 -4.42 -13.38 27.10
N SER A 581 -4.52 -14.42 27.94
CA SER A 581 -4.34 -15.82 27.56
C SER A 581 -5.71 -16.46 27.33
N SER A 582 -6.14 -16.54 26.07
CA SER A 582 -7.28 -17.38 25.65
C SER A 582 -7.16 -17.71 24.16
N VAL A 583 -7.17 -18.99 23.83
CA VAL A 583 -7.56 -19.49 22.50
C VAL A 583 -8.77 -20.43 22.64
N ASP A 584 -8.93 -21.03 23.82
CA ASP A 584 -10.04 -21.93 24.17
C ASP A 584 -11.19 -21.17 24.87
N SER A 585 -11.95 -20.40 24.10
CA SER A 585 -13.24 -19.80 24.53
C SER A 585 -14.15 -19.45 23.34
N CYS A 586 -14.15 -20.29 22.30
CA CYS A 586 -14.84 -20.02 21.03
C CYS A 586 -16.30 -20.50 20.92
N GLU A 587 -16.87 -21.15 21.95
CA GLU A 587 -18.20 -21.80 21.82
C GLU A 587 -19.36 -21.02 22.49
N GLU A 588 -19.12 -20.17 23.50
CA GLU A 588 -20.20 -19.50 24.26
C GLU A 588 -20.67 -18.13 23.70
N MET A 589 -20.13 -17.66 22.57
CA MET A 589 -20.61 -16.41 21.91
C MET A 589 -21.38 -16.62 20.60
N ALA A 590 -21.59 -17.86 20.17
CA ALA A 590 -22.32 -18.17 18.93
C ALA A 590 -23.79 -17.64 18.92
N VAL A 591 -24.39 -17.45 20.10
CA VAL A 591 -25.81 -17.09 20.26
C VAL A 591 -26.07 -15.58 20.15
N SER A 592 -25.04 -14.73 20.25
CA SER A 592 -25.20 -13.26 20.16
C SER A 592 -24.85 -12.68 18.77
N ALA A 593 -24.46 -13.53 17.82
CA ALA A 593 -23.96 -13.10 16.50
C ALA A 593 -25.05 -12.94 15.42
N GLN A 594 -26.31 -13.24 15.72
CA GLN A 594 -27.40 -13.25 14.73
C GLN A 594 -28.04 -11.87 14.45
N THR A 595 -27.60 -10.79 15.11
CA THR A 595 -28.23 -9.45 15.03
C THR A 595 -27.30 -8.38 14.44
N MET A 596 -26.37 -8.77 13.57
CA MET A 596 -25.42 -7.87 12.89
C MET A 596 -25.52 -7.89 11.35
N GLN A 597 -26.61 -8.44 10.79
CA GLN A 597 -27.04 -8.08 9.44
C GLN A 597 -27.78 -6.74 9.48
N ALA A 598 -27.02 -5.65 9.54
CA ALA A 598 -27.48 -4.33 9.11
C ALA A 598 -27.54 -4.29 7.57
N ASP A 599 -28.45 -5.08 7.01
CA ASP A 599 -28.71 -5.09 5.57
C ASP A 599 -29.37 -3.78 5.16
N VAL A 600 -28.83 -3.13 4.12
CA VAL A 600 -29.39 -1.88 3.55
C VAL A 600 -30.53 -2.23 2.58
N VAL A 601 -31.41 -3.12 3.02
CA VAL A 601 -32.58 -3.62 2.29
C VAL A 601 -33.78 -2.84 2.81
N GLY A 602 -34.05 -1.70 2.18
CA GLY A 602 -35.14 -0.79 2.58
C GLY A 602 -35.08 0.61 1.96
N LEU A 603 -33.93 1.05 1.43
CA LEU A 603 -33.79 2.36 0.77
C LEU A 603 -34.35 2.38 -0.66
N LEU A 604 -35.67 2.20 -0.79
CA LEU A 604 -36.44 2.56 -1.98
C LEU A 604 -36.96 4.00 -1.84
N GLY A 605 -36.03 4.96 -1.82
CA GLY A 605 -36.30 6.40 -1.75
C GLY A 605 -35.11 7.22 -1.24
N ASN A 606 -35.00 8.46 -1.76
CA ASN A 606 -34.27 9.59 -1.18
C ASN A 606 -32.73 9.58 -1.18
N THR A 607 -32.15 9.48 -2.39
CA THR A 607 -31.23 10.49 -3.00
C THR A 607 -30.04 11.09 -2.22
N ARG A 608 -29.65 10.59 -1.03
CA ARG A 608 -28.51 11.12 -0.26
C ARG A 608 -27.15 10.71 -0.87
N PHE A 609 -26.15 11.57 -0.70
CA PHE A 609 -24.78 11.32 -1.15
C PHE A 609 -23.87 10.84 0.00
N TRP A 610 -23.85 11.52 1.14
CA TRP A 610 -22.96 11.24 2.27
C TRP A 610 -23.77 10.54 3.37
N HIS A 611 -23.52 9.26 3.65
CA HIS A 611 -24.32 8.48 4.60
C HIS A 611 -23.65 8.40 5.98
N GLY A 612 -24.41 8.69 7.05
CA GLY A 612 -23.93 8.58 8.44
C GLY A 612 -22.67 9.39 8.71
N LYS A 613 -21.61 8.71 9.20
CA LYS A 613 -20.30 9.30 9.53
C LYS A 613 -19.59 10.00 8.36
N ASP A 614 -20.05 9.77 7.14
CA ASP A 614 -19.53 10.39 5.93
C ASP A 614 -20.03 11.84 5.71
N TYR A 615 -21.10 12.25 6.39
CA TYR A 615 -21.52 13.67 6.44
C TYR A 615 -20.90 14.33 7.67
N CYS A 616 -20.00 15.28 7.44
CA CYS A 616 -18.97 15.65 8.42
C CYS A 616 -18.46 17.09 8.24
N ASN A 617 -18.00 17.71 9.34
CA ASN A 617 -17.32 19.01 9.34
C ASN A 617 -16.25 19.01 10.44
N PHE A 618 -14.97 18.89 10.07
CA PHE A 618 -13.86 18.62 11.00
C PHE A 618 -13.41 19.83 11.83
N VAL A 619 -13.80 21.05 11.43
CA VAL A 619 -13.58 22.26 12.25
C VAL A 619 -14.61 22.29 13.39
N TYR A 620 -15.85 21.90 13.08
CA TYR A 620 -16.94 21.85 14.05
C TYR A 620 -16.83 20.67 15.03
N LYS A 621 -16.48 19.46 14.57
CA LYS A 621 -16.48 18.25 15.38
C LYS A 621 -15.70 17.08 14.76
N ASP A 622 -14.83 16.41 15.52
CA ASP A 622 -14.14 15.17 15.14
C ASP A 622 -15.09 13.95 15.18
N TRP A 623 -14.71 12.86 14.52
CA TRP A 623 -15.53 11.65 14.40
C TRP A 623 -15.67 10.90 15.72
N ILE A 624 -16.92 10.54 16.06
CA ILE A 624 -17.27 9.72 17.22
C ILE A 624 -18.07 8.49 16.83
N GLN A 625 -17.86 7.39 17.57
CA GLN A 625 -18.57 6.11 17.39
C GLN A 625 -18.48 5.55 15.96
N LEU A 626 -17.25 5.41 15.44
CA LEU A 626 -16.99 4.87 14.09
C LEU A 626 -17.47 3.41 13.89
N ASP A 627 -17.76 2.70 14.97
CA ASP A 627 -18.43 1.40 15.00
C ASP A 627 -19.92 1.46 14.60
N LYS A 628 -20.47 2.66 14.41
CA LYS A 628 -21.82 2.91 13.90
C LYS A 628 -21.78 3.70 12.58
N PRO A 629 -21.39 3.09 11.45
CA PRO A 629 -21.05 3.81 10.21
C PRO A 629 -22.19 4.66 9.63
N PHE A 630 -23.45 4.25 9.84
CA PHE A 630 -24.64 4.90 9.27
C PHE A 630 -25.36 5.86 10.23
N ASP A 631 -24.91 5.98 11.48
CA ASP A 631 -25.43 6.96 12.45
C ASP A 631 -24.79 8.33 12.18
N ASP A 632 -25.60 9.36 11.90
CA ASP A 632 -25.14 10.75 11.84
C ASP A 632 -24.56 11.19 13.20
N PHE A 633 -23.52 12.04 13.19
CA PHE A 633 -22.86 12.56 14.40
C PHE A 633 -22.88 14.10 14.52
N ILE A 634 -23.34 14.77 13.45
CA ILE A 634 -23.72 16.18 13.38
C ILE A 634 -25.11 16.25 12.76
N ASP A 635 -25.91 17.27 13.10
CA ASP A 635 -27.26 17.41 12.55
C ASP A 635 -27.24 18.05 11.15
N ARG A 636 -27.69 17.30 10.15
CA ARG A 636 -27.79 17.74 8.75
C ARG A 636 -28.69 18.94 8.54
N HIS A 637 -29.70 19.14 9.38
CA HIS A 637 -30.68 20.22 9.25
C HIS A 637 -30.19 21.54 9.86
N THR A 638 -29.08 21.54 10.61
CA THR A 638 -28.51 22.75 11.22
C THR A 638 -27.03 22.98 10.95
N THR A 639 -26.26 21.94 10.61
CA THR A 639 -24.82 22.03 10.34
C THR A 639 -24.52 21.62 8.89
N PRO A 640 -23.94 22.52 8.05
CA PRO A 640 -23.46 22.12 6.73
C PRO A 640 -22.25 21.20 6.83
N ARG A 641 -22.11 20.25 5.91
CA ARG A 641 -20.85 19.50 5.76
C ARG A 641 -19.75 20.44 5.26
N MET A 642 -18.50 20.14 5.62
CA MET A 642 -17.35 20.82 5.03
C MET A 642 -16.94 20.09 3.75
N PRO A 643 -16.88 20.77 2.58
CA PRO A 643 -16.44 20.15 1.34
C PRO A 643 -14.96 19.76 1.33
N TRP A 644 -14.61 18.77 0.50
CA TRP A 644 -13.25 18.22 0.39
C TRP A 644 -12.73 18.42 -1.03
N HIS A 645 -11.74 19.31 -1.19
CA HIS A 645 -11.05 19.55 -2.46
C HIS A 645 -9.66 18.91 -2.41
N ASP A 646 -9.40 17.97 -3.32
CA ASP A 646 -8.21 17.11 -3.24
C ASP A 646 -7.83 16.56 -4.61
N ILE A 647 -6.57 16.12 -4.75
CA ILE A 647 -5.97 15.69 -6.01
C ILE A 647 -5.40 14.29 -5.86
N ALA A 648 -5.73 13.43 -6.82
CA ALA A 648 -5.17 12.10 -6.95
C ALA A 648 -4.75 11.79 -8.39
N SER A 649 -4.08 10.66 -8.56
CA SER A 649 -3.58 10.19 -9.85
C SER A 649 -3.51 8.67 -9.90
N VAL A 650 -3.45 8.12 -11.12
CA VAL A 650 -3.19 6.70 -11.37
C VAL A 650 -2.08 6.53 -12.39
N VAL A 651 -1.18 5.57 -12.13
CA VAL A 651 -0.07 5.15 -13.00
C VAL A 651 -0.19 3.67 -13.32
N HIS A 652 0.33 3.26 -14.47
CA HIS A 652 0.27 1.87 -14.94
C HIS A 652 1.66 1.24 -15.11
N GLY A 653 1.69 -0.08 -15.32
CA GLY A 653 2.88 -0.81 -15.75
C GLY A 653 4.08 -0.70 -14.79
N ARG A 654 5.19 -0.10 -15.26
CA ARG A 654 6.45 -0.03 -14.49
C ARG A 654 6.33 0.88 -13.26
N ALA A 655 5.74 2.07 -13.42
CA ALA A 655 5.53 2.99 -12.31
C ALA A 655 4.61 2.37 -11.23
N ALA A 656 3.59 1.60 -11.66
CA ALA A 656 2.75 0.84 -10.73
C ALA A 656 3.54 -0.24 -9.95
N ARG A 657 4.60 -0.81 -10.55
CA ARG A 657 5.50 -1.76 -9.88
C ARG A 657 6.48 -1.08 -8.95
N ASP A 658 6.92 0.14 -9.24
CA ASP A 658 7.71 0.93 -8.29
C ASP A 658 6.88 1.29 -7.03
N VAL A 659 5.60 1.69 -7.18
CA VAL A 659 4.66 1.87 -6.05
C VAL A 659 4.41 0.55 -5.32
N ALA A 660 4.18 -0.56 -6.04
CA ALA A 660 4.07 -1.89 -5.44
C ALA A 660 5.31 -2.28 -4.63
N ARG A 661 6.51 -1.98 -5.15
CA ARG A 661 7.80 -2.28 -4.52
C ARG A 661 8.00 -1.49 -3.23
N HIS A 662 7.50 -0.25 -3.15
CA HIS A 662 7.44 0.51 -1.89
C HIS A 662 6.55 -0.21 -0.85
N PHE A 663 5.33 -0.59 -1.22
CA PHE A 663 4.42 -1.35 -0.34
C PHE A 663 5.06 -2.65 0.16
N ILE A 664 5.65 -3.42 -0.75
CA ILE A 664 6.31 -4.70 -0.46
C ILE A 664 7.51 -4.51 0.48
N GLN A 665 8.28 -3.44 0.34
CA GLN A 665 9.36 -3.09 1.27
C GLN A 665 8.82 -2.84 2.68
N ARG A 666 7.80 -1.98 2.81
CA ARG A 666 7.16 -1.66 4.10
C ARG A 666 6.51 -2.89 4.74
N TRP A 667 5.72 -3.66 4.01
CA TRP A 667 5.07 -4.88 4.51
C TRP A 667 6.09 -5.89 5.04
N ASN A 668 7.12 -6.19 4.25
CA ASN A 668 8.15 -7.15 4.64
C ASN A 668 8.98 -6.65 5.83
N PHE A 669 9.17 -5.33 5.98
CA PHE A 669 9.77 -4.69 7.15
C PHE A 669 8.87 -4.79 8.39
N THR A 670 7.59 -4.38 8.30
CA THR A 670 6.62 -4.45 9.40
C THR A 670 6.42 -5.89 9.90
N LYS A 671 6.40 -6.86 8.99
CA LYS A 671 6.41 -8.32 9.29
C LYS A 671 7.61 -8.75 10.13
N LEU A 672 8.77 -8.13 9.92
CA LEU A 672 10.01 -8.46 10.61
C LEU A 672 10.09 -7.82 11.99
N VAL A 673 9.80 -6.52 12.11
CA VAL A 673 9.93 -5.80 13.38
C VAL A 673 8.85 -6.22 14.39
N LYS A 674 7.59 -6.41 13.98
CA LYS A 674 6.47 -6.71 14.90
C LYS A 674 6.25 -8.23 15.07
N PRO A 675 6.53 -8.84 16.25
CA PRO A 675 6.49 -10.30 16.41
C PRO A 675 5.16 -10.97 16.07
N LYS A 676 4.03 -10.30 16.36
CA LYS A 676 2.66 -10.78 16.08
C LYS A 676 2.40 -11.07 14.59
N TYR A 677 3.12 -10.42 13.68
CA TYR A 677 2.99 -10.64 12.23
C TYR A 677 4.00 -11.66 11.66
N ARG A 678 4.88 -12.26 12.49
CA ARG A 678 5.89 -13.22 12.01
C ARG A 678 5.31 -14.56 11.58
N SER A 679 4.07 -14.89 11.98
CA SER A 679 3.33 -16.09 11.55
C SER A 679 3.25 -16.24 10.03
N LEU A 680 3.06 -17.47 9.53
CA LEU A 680 2.88 -17.74 8.09
C LEU A 680 1.54 -17.23 7.55
N SER A 681 0.55 -16.95 8.41
CA SER A 681 -0.73 -16.35 8.01
C SER A 681 -0.59 -14.95 7.40
N TYR A 682 0.51 -14.24 7.70
CA TYR A 682 0.95 -13.05 6.98
C TYR A 682 2.12 -13.47 6.08
N PRO A 683 1.97 -13.58 4.74
CA PRO A 683 3.07 -13.99 3.87
C PRO A 683 4.16 -12.92 3.77
N TYR A 684 5.32 -13.30 3.23
CA TYR A 684 6.24 -12.34 2.62
C TYR A 684 5.75 -12.05 1.20
N LEU A 685 5.72 -10.78 0.80
CA LEU A 685 5.33 -10.36 -0.55
C LEU A 685 6.55 -10.28 -1.46
N LEU A 686 6.35 -10.52 -2.76
CA LEU A 686 7.37 -10.45 -3.82
C LEU A 686 6.98 -9.40 -4.86
N PRO A 687 7.91 -8.61 -5.40
CA PRO A 687 7.60 -7.74 -6.53
C PRO A 687 7.49 -8.55 -7.82
N LYS A 688 6.59 -8.14 -8.71
CA LYS A 688 6.58 -8.60 -10.10
C LYS A 688 7.76 -7.99 -10.86
N SER A 689 8.43 -8.79 -11.68
CA SER A 689 9.60 -8.37 -12.47
C SER A 689 9.24 -7.23 -13.45
N HIS A 690 10.16 -6.29 -13.65
CA HIS A 690 9.96 -5.22 -14.63
C HIS A 690 9.93 -5.73 -16.08
N THR A 691 10.28 -7.00 -16.35
CA THR A 691 10.18 -7.61 -17.68
C THR A 691 8.74 -7.84 -18.14
N THR A 692 7.79 -8.09 -17.22
CA THR A 692 6.37 -8.33 -17.55
C THR A 692 5.49 -7.10 -17.31
N ALA A 693 6.08 -5.92 -17.11
CA ALA A 693 5.37 -4.70 -16.72
C ALA A 693 4.49 -4.12 -17.83
N ASN A 694 4.73 -4.53 -19.07
CA ASN A 694 3.95 -4.12 -20.24
C ASN A 694 2.72 -5.05 -20.47
N GLU A 695 2.59 -6.17 -19.74
CA GLU A 695 1.41 -7.07 -19.79
C GLU A 695 0.26 -6.51 -18.92
N ILE A 696 -0.25 -5.32 -19.25
CA ILE A 696 -1.32 -4.64 -18.52
C ILE A 696 -2.67 -5.32 -18.82
N LYS A 697 -3.28 -5.95 -17.80
CA LYS A 697 -4.57 -6.68 -17.93
C LYS A 697 -5.80 -5.77 -17.88
N TYR A 698 -5.71 -4.66 -17.15
CA TYR A 698 -6.73 -3.62 -17.01
C TYR A 698 -6.03 -2.27 -17.01
N GLN A 699 -6.57 -1.31 -17.76
CA GLN A 699 -6.12 0.07 -17.80
C GLN A 699 -7.32 0.97 -17.53
N VAL A 700 -7.12 2.02 -16.72
CA VAL A 700 -8.16 3.00 -16.41
C VAL A 700 -8.54 3.77 -17.69
N PRO A 701 -9.85 4.02 -17.94
CA PRO A 701 -10.30 4.77 -19.11
C PRO A 701 -9.83 6.24 -19.08
N ASN A 702 -9.58 6.78 -20.27
CA ASN A 702 -9.17 8.17 -20.51
C ASN A 702 -7.79 8.54 -19.93
N CYS A 703 -6.84 7.60 -19.92
CA CYS A 703 -5.43 7.92 -19.69
C CYS A 703 -4.80 8.66 -20.88
N THR A 704 -3.80 9.48 -20.57
CA THR A 704 -2.83 10.06 -21.53
C THR A 704 -1.44 9.46 -21.28
N THR A 705 -0.49 9.67 -22.19
CA THR A 705 0.90 9.21 -22.02
C THR A 705 1.77 10.30 -21.41
N THR A 706 2.58 9.97 -20.40
CA THR A 706 3.67 10.87 -19.93
C THR A 706 4.93 10.10 -19.55
N LYS A 707 6.03 10.84 -19.38
CA LYS A 707 7.16 10.39 -18.55
C LYS A 707 6.76 10.54 -17.08
N VAL A 708 7.17 9.59 -16.23
CA VAL A 708 6.93 9.62 -14.79
C VAL A 708 8.13 9.16 -13.97
N GLN A 709 8.18 9.56 -12.70
CA GLN A 709 9.07 8.97 -11.71
C GLN A 709 8.37 8.91 -10.34
N VAL A 710 8.43 7.75 -9.67
CA VAL A 710 7.91 7.59 -8.31
C VAL A 710 8.91 8.20 -7.32
N LEU A 711 8.39 8.90 -6.32
CA LEU A 711 9.12 9.62 -5.27
C LEU A 711 8.55 9.25 -3.90
N ARG A 712 9.33 9.39 -2.83
CA ARG A 712 8.86 9.10 -1.47
C ARG A 712 9.65 9.84 -0.37
N SER A 713 9.01 9.91 0.79
CA SER A 713 9.66 10.18 2.07
C SER A 713 9.68 8.89 2.89
N CYS A 714 10.86 8.40 3.31
CA CYS A 714 10.94 7.23 4.22
C CYS A 714 12.29 7.13 4.97
N ALA A 715 12.31 6.38 6.07
CA ALA A 715 13.48 6.22 6.95
C ALA A 715 13.55 4.82 7.59
N ASP A 716 14.55 4.59 8.46
CA ASP A 716 14.74 3.32 9.19
C ASP A 716 13.51 2.92 10.02
N TRP A 717 12.78 3.89 10.58
CA TRP A 717 11.60 3.61 11.38
C TRP A 717 10.39 3.15 10.53
N SER A 718 10.23 3.67 9.31
CA SER A 718 9.04 3.46 8.48
C SER A 718 9.22 2.39 7.39
N ALA A 719 10.44 2.22 6.88
CA ALA A 719 10.78 1.25 5.82
C ALA A 719 12.11 0.49 6.06
N GLY A 720 12.79 0.70 7.20
CA GLY A 720 14.03 0.01 7.57
C GLY A 720 15.27 0.41 6.75
N THR A 721 15.23 1.55 6.06
CA THR A 721 16.35 2.03 5.22
C THR A 721 17.46 2.67 6.07
N LYS A 722 18.71 2.31 5.78
CA LYS A 722 19.95 2.82 6.41
C LYS A 722 20.06 4.35 6.41
N TYR A 723 19.56 4.98 5.36
CA TYR A 723 19.55 6.42 5.15
C TYR A 723 18.11 6.86 4.84
N PRO A 724 17.66 8.04 5.31
CA PRO A 724 16.38 8.57 4.88
C PRO A 724 16.40 8.85 3.38
N GLU A 725 15.23 8.73 2.76
CA GLU A 725 14.99 9.19 1.40
C GLU A 725 14.01 10.36 1.48
N GLU A 726 14.37 11.48 0.83
CA GLU A 726 13.62 12.73 0.75
C GLU A 726 13.41 13.15 -0.71
N SER A 727 13.17 12.15 -1.58
CA SER A 727 13.15 12.33 -3.04
C SER A 727 11.99 13.23 -3.51
N ILE A 728 10.92 13.37 -2.71
CA ILE A 728 9.85 14.35 -2.91
C ILE A 728 10.37 15.78 -2.75
N HIS A 729 11.06 16.09 -1.64
CA HIS A 729 11.57 17.44 -1.36
C HIS A 729 12.59 17.88 -2.41
N ASN A 730 13.50 16.97 -2.80
CA ASN A 730 14.47 17.19 -3.87
C ASN A 730 13.78 17.51 -5.22
N ALA A 731 12.69 16.82 -5.56
CA ALA A 731 11.92 17.09 -6.77
C ALA A 731 11.19 18.45 -6.71
N TYR A 732 10.51 18.76 -5.60
CA TYR A 732 9.83 20.05 -5.39
C TYR A 732 10.81 21.23 -5.57
N VAL A 733 11.94 21.21 -4.86
CA VAL A 733 12.95 22.28 -4.95
C VAL A 733 13.51 22.39 -6.37
N HIS A 734 13.83 21.27 -7.02
CA HIS A 734 14.36 21.28 -8.39
C HIS A 734 13.37 21.85 -9.41
N VAL A 735 12.11 21.41 -9.38
CA VAL A 735 11.06 21.88 -10.30
C VAL A 735 10.82 23.38 -10.11
N ILE A 736 10.71 23.84 -8.85
CA ILE A 736 10.57 25.26 -8.51
C ILE A 736 11.76 26.08 -9.05
N GLN A 737 13.01 25.61 -8.86
CA GLN A 737 14.21 26.34 -9.32
C GLN A 737 14.38 26.36 -10.85
N ASN A 738 13.86 25.38 -11.58
CA ASN A 738 14.01 25.26 -13.05
C ASN A 738 12.81 25.78 -13.86
N SER A 739 11.66 26.03 -13.21
CA SER A 739 10.50 26.72 -13.79
C SER A 739 10.85 28.02 -14.52
N LYS A 740 10.04 28.42 -15.49
CA LYS A 740 10.28 29.54 -16.41
C LYS A 740 9.19 30.61 -16.34
N HIS A 741 7.92 30.20 -16.26
CA HIS A 741 6.73 31.02 -16.44
C HIS A 741 5.86 31.06 -15.18
N TYR A 742 5.51 29.92 -14.59
CA TYR A 742 4.70 29.93 -13.34
C TYR A 742 4.81 28.68 -12.48
N ILE A 743 4.36 28.84 -11.24
CA ILE A 743 4.04 27.76 -10.29
C ILE A 743 2.56 27.86 -9.91
N TYR A 744 1.85 26.74 -9.92
CA TYR A 744 0.55 26.56 -9.25
C TYR A 744 0.69 25.50 -8.16
N ILE A 745 0.30 25.84 -6.93
CA ILE A 745 0.32 24.96 -5.76
C ILE A 745 -1.08 24.88 -5.16
N GLU A 746 -1.55 23.67 -4.94
CA GLU A 746 -2.61 23.40 -3.97
C GLU A 746 -2.01 22.56 -2.83
N ASN A 747 -2.09 23.03 -1.59
CA ASN A 747 -1.58 22.25 -0.46
C ASN A 747 -2.37 22.44 0.83
N GLN A 748 -2.51 21.37 1.61
CA GLN A 748 -3.13 21.40 2.93
C GLN A 748 -2.33 22.24 3.96
N PHE A 749 -1.00 22.28 3.82
CA PHE A 749 -0.11 23.06 4.69
C PHE A 749 0.89 23.85 3.86
N PHE A 750 1.36 24.99 4.38
CA PHE A 750 2.39 25.81 3.73
C PHE A 750 3.41 26.30 4.76
N ILE A 751 4.15 25.34 5.31
CA ILE A 751 5.14 25.49 6.39
C ILE A 751 6.54 25.29 5.80
N SER A 752 7.28 26.38 5.61
CA SER A 752 8.58 26.36 4.96
C SER A 752 9.41 27.59 5.37
N CYS A 753 10.38 27.98 4.55
CA CYS A 753 11.37 29.03 4.84
C CYS A 753 12.26 28.66 6.03
N ALA A 754 13.39 28.03 5.74
CA ALA A 754 14.22 27.34 6.72
C ALA A 754 14.98 28.31 7.65
N ASP A 755 14.66 28.29 8.95
CA ASP A 755 15.47 28.96 9.98
C ASP A 755 16.57 28.05 10.55
N ASN A 756 16.57 26.77 10.17
CA ASN A 756 17.45 25.71 10.67
C ASN A 756 17.34 25.47 12.19
N LYS A 757 16.22 25.87 12.80
CA LYS A 757 15.90 25.73 14.24
C LYS A 757 14.59 24.98 14.48
N HIS A 758 13.55 25.30 13.70
CA HIS A 758 12.20 24.72 13.80
C HIS A 758 11.67 24.26 12.43
N VAL A 759 12.12 24.91 11.35
CA VAL A 759 11.79 24.57 9.97
C VAL A 759 13.08 24.41 9.15
N TYR A 760 13.15 23.34 8.37
CA TYR A 760 14.35 22.93 7.63
C TYR A 760 14.11 22.74 6.12
N ASN A 761 12.88 22.48 5.66
CA ASN A 761 12.57 22.32 4.24
C ASN A 761 12.66 23.66 3.49
N LYS A 762 13.11 23.61 2.23
CA LYS A 762 13.51 24.79 1.43
C LYS A 762 12.51 25.15 0.33
N VAL A 763 11.27 24.66 0.39
CA VAL A 763 10.27 24.88 -0.66
C VAL A 763 9.93 26.37 -0.82
N GLY A 764 9.66 27.06 0.29
CA GLY A 764 9.38 28.50 0.32
C GLY A 764 10.59 29.36 -0.02
N ASP A 765 11.80 28.93 0.37
CA ASP A 765 13.04 29.61 0.00
C ASP A 765 13.28 29.54 -1.51
N ALA A 766 13.11 28.35 -2.11
CA ALA A 766 13.19 28.16 -3.55
C ALA A 766 12.14 29.01 -4.32
N ILE A 767 10.92 29.17 -3.77
CA ILE A 767 9.89 30.06 -4.33
C ILE A 767 10.35 31.52 -4.28
N ALA A 768 10.87 31.99 -3.13
CA ALA A 768 11.36 33.35 -2.97
C ALA A 768 12.55 33.64 -3.90
N GLU A 769 13.58 32.78 -3.90
CA GLU A 769 14.72 32.82 -4.83
C GLU A 769 14.27 32.88 -6.29
N ARG A 770 13.30 32.04 -6.66
CA ARG A 770 12.80 31.95 -8.04
C ARG A 770 12.06 33.21 -8.49
N ILE A 771 11.26 33.82 -7.62
CA ILE A 771 10.58 35.09 -7.89
C ILE A 771 11.61 36.23 -7.97
N ILE A 772 12.56 36.30 -7.03
CA ILE A 772 13.63 37.31 -7.03
C ILE A 772 14.46 37.21 -8.32
N ARG A 773 14.71 36.00 -8.84
CA ARG A 773 15.33 35.79 -10.15
C ARG A 773 14.47 36.35 -11.29
N ALA A 774 13.16 36.09 -11.33
CA ALA A 774 12.28 36.63 -12.37
C ALA A 774 12.28 38.17 -12.39
N TYR A 775 12.16 38.79 -11.22
CA TYR A 775 12.21 40.23 -11.04
C TYR A 775 13.54 40.83 -11.52
N LYS A 776 14.68 40.25 -11.13
CA LYS A 776 16.02 40.70 -11.56
C LYS A 776 16.30 40.48 -13.05
N GLU A 777 15.65 39.50 -13.66
CA GLU A 777 15.67 39.27 -15.12
C GLU A 777 14.61 40.08 -15.89
N ASN A 778 13.78 40.88 -15.21
CA ASN A 778 12.61 41.59 -15.73
C ASN A 778 11.65 40.69 -16.55
N LYS A 779 11.43 39.44 -16.09
CA LYS A 779 10.55 38.46 -16.73
C LYS A 779 9.22 38.34 -16.00
N ARG A 780 8.13 38.23 -16.76
CA ARG A 780 6.81 37.90 -16.20
C ARG A 780 6.86 36.50 -15.62
N TYR A 781 6.41 36.38 -14.37
CA TYR A 781 6.44 35.14 -13.63
C TYR A 781 5.39 35.16 -12.52
N ARG A 782 4.61 34.08 -12.35
CA ARG A 782 3.54 34.02 -11.33
C ARG A 782 3.69 32.81 -10.42
N VAL A 783 3.26 32.97 -9.16
CA VAL A 783 3.13 31.89 -8.19
C VAL A 783 1.74 31.96 -7.57
N TYR A 784 0.98 30.90 -7.74
CA TYR A 784 -0.36 30.75 -7.18
C TYR A 784 -0.32 29.73 -6.05
N VAL A 785 -0.77 30.13 -4.86
CA VAL A 785 -0.79 29.26 -3.67
C VAL A 785 -2.22 29.19 -3.13
N VAL A 786 -2.85 28.02 -3.30
CA VAL A 786 -4.18 27.71 -2.81
C VAL A 786 -4.05 26.79 -1.60
N ILE A 787 -4.52 27.26 -0.44
CA ILE A 787 -4.40 26.58 0.86
C ILE A 787 -5.75 26.62 1.61
N PRO A 788 -6.05 25.68 2.53
CA PRO A 788 -7.31 25.72 3.27
C PRO A 788 -7.33 26.96 4.19
N LEU A 789 -8.47 27.65 4.25
CA LEU A 789 -8.62 28.88 5.03
C LEU A 789 -8.29 28.68 6.52
N LEU A 790 -8.64 27.50 7.06
CA LEU A 790 -8.30 27.07 8.41
C LEU A 790 -7.68 25.66 8.36
N PRO A 791 -6.71 25.35 9.23
CA PRO A 791 -6.28 23.98 9.47
C PRO A 791 -7.45 23.07 9.89
N GLY A 792 -7.55 21.87 9.32
CA GLY A 792 -8.62 20.92 9.61
C GLY A 792 -8.42 20.16 10.92
N PHE A 793 -8.63 20.85 12.04
CA PHE A 793 -8.67 20.31 13.39
C PHE A 793 -9.91 20.84 14.11
N GLU A 794 -10.49 20.05 15.03
CA GLU A 794 -11.61 20.52 15.87
C GLU A 794 -11.17 21.73 16.70
N GLY A 795 -11.98 22.79 16.67
CA GLY A 795 -11.75 23.96 17.51
C GLY A 795 -12.59 25.16 17.09
N ASP A 796 -13.35 25.72 18.03
CA ASP A 796 -14.23 26.85 17.79
C ASP A 796 -13.46 28.12 17.41
N ILE A 797 -13.44 28.43 16.11
CA ILE A 797 -12.78 29.61 15.55
C ILE A 797 -13.36 30.93 16.07
N THR A 798 -14.59 30.94 16.62
CA THR A 798 -15.19 32.15 17.20
C THR A 798 -14.51 32.57 18.51
N THR A 799 -13.85 31.63 19.20
CA THR A 799 -12.98 31.91 20.36
C THR A 799 -11.49 32.06 19.99
N GLY A 800 -11.18 32.11 18.69
CA GLY A 800 -9.81 32.13 18.16
C GLY A 800 -9.27 30.74 17.77
N GLY A 801 -10.08 29.69 17.89
CA GLY A 801 -9.73 28.32 17.49
C GLY A 801 -8.94 27.54 18.53
N GLY A 802 -8.90 26.21 18.36
CA GLY A 802 -8.15 25.31 19.23
C GLY A 802 -6.63 25.52 19.17
N ILE A 803 -5.92 25.16 20.23
CA ILE A 803 -4.47 25.41 20.36
C ILE A 803 -3.66 24.80 19.20
N SER A 804 -4.04 23.60 18.73
CA SER A 804 -3.42 22.95 17.56
C SER A 804 -3.67 23.71 16.25
N LEU A 805 -4.87 24.26 16.08
CA LEU A 805 -5.25 25.07 14.93
C LEU A 805 -4.44 26.38 14.90
N GLN A 806 -4.31 27.05 16.06
CA GLN A 806 -3.44 28.23 16.21
C GLN A 806 -1.96 27.92 15.93
N ALA A 807 -1.44 26.82 16.48
CA ALA A 807 -0.05 26.41 16.27
C ALA A 807 0.29 26.17 14.78
N VAL A 808 -0.62 25.56 14.01
CA VAL A 808 -0.45 25.40 12.57
C VAL A 808 -0.60 26.75 11.83
N MET A 809 -1.57 27.58 12.22
CA MET A 809 -1.71 28.94 11.66
C MET A 809 -0.43 29.77 11.85
N HIS A 810 0.21 29.69 13.02
CA HIS A 810 1.50 30.35 13.27
C HIS A 810 2.52 30.00 12.19
N PHE A 811 2.73 28.72 11.90
CA PHE A 811 3.73 28.27 10.95
C PHE A 811 3.37 28.55 9.48
N ASN A 812 2.08 28.48 9.11
CA ASN A 812 1.61 28.95 7.80
C ASN A 812 1.90 30.45 7.62
N TYR A 813 1.51 31.30 8.58
CA TYR A 813 1.77 32.75 8.50
C TYR A 813 3.26 33.09 8.60
N ARG A 814 4.06 32.39 9.42
CA ARG A 814 5.52 32.52 9.48
C ARG A 814 6.17 32.32 8.11
N THR A 815 5.61 31.43 7.29
CA THR A 815 6.08 31.17 5.92
C THR A 815 5.61 32.24 4.94
N MET A 816 4.36 32.70 5.05
CA MET A 816 3.79 33.72 4.15
C MET A 816 4.31 35.14 4.41
N ASN A 817 4.12 35.67 5.63
CA ASN A 817 4.31 37.10 5.94
C ASN A 817 4.77 37.47 7.37
N ARG A 818 4.86 36.54 8.33
CA ARG A 818 5.15 36.84 9.77
C ARG A 818 6.54 36.42 10.23
N SER A 819 7.56 36.62 9.38
CA SER A 819 8.97 36.40 9.71
C SER A 819 9.87 37.17 8.75
N ASP A 820 11.10 37.52 9.15
CA ASP A 820 12.15 38.04 8.26
C ASP A 820 12.55 37.02 7.18
N CYS A 821 12.34 35.73 7.46
CA CYS A 821 12.51 34.61 6.53
C CYS A 821 11.25 34.35 5.68
N SER A 822 10.10 34.96 5.98
CA SER A 822 8.86 34.71 5.23
C SER A 822 8.97 35.18 3.78
N ILE A 823 8.24 34.53 2.86
CA ILE A 823 8.33 34.83 1.42
C ILE A 823 8.08 36.32 1.16
N ILE A 824 6.99 36.90 1.69
CA ILE A 824 6.69 38.32 1.44
C ILE A 824 7.76 39.25 2.03
N SER A 825 8.38 38.94 3.17
CA SER A 825 9.51 39.72 3.71
C SER A 825 10.76 39.60 2.85
N GLN A 826 11.07 38.40 2.34
CA GLN A 826 12.20 38.20 1.42
C GLN A 826 11.98 38.97 0.09
N LEU A 827 10.77 38.95 -0.47
CA LEU A 827 10.45 39.68 -1.69
C LEU A 827 10.47 41.20 -1.47
N ARG A 828 9.82 41.71 -0.41
CA ARG A 828 9.76 43.16 -0.12
C ARG A 828 11.12 43.82 0.01
N ARG A 829 12.12 43.10 0.54
CA ARG A 829 13.52 43.58 0.64
C ARG A 829 14.17 43.83 -0.73
N GLU A 830 13.76 43.11 -1.78
CA GLU A 830 14.34 43.19 -3.12
C GLU A 830 13.51 44.06 -4.09
N MET A 831 12.17 44.10 -3.95
CA MET A 831 11.25 44.75 -4.91
C MET A 831 10.17 45.66 -4.30
N GLY A 832 10.24 45.96 -3.00
CA GLY A 832 9.17 46.69 -2.31
C GLY A 832 7.82 45.97 -2.47
N ASP A 833 6.72 46.71 -2.57
CA ASP A 833 5.39 46.12 -2.74
C ASP A 833 5.08 45.57 -4.15
N GLN A 834 6.06 45.55 -5.07
CA GLN A 834 5.88 44.91 -6.39
C GLN A 834 5.71 43.38 -6.30
N TRP A 835 5.97 42.75 -5.14
CA TRP A 835 5.76 41.33 -4.88
C TRP A 835 4.34 40.86 -5.24
N ILE A 836 3.34 41.75 -5.14
CA ILE A 836 1.93 41.45 -5.45
C ILE A 836 1.71 41.07 -6.92
N ASN A 837 2.63 41.43 -7.82
CA ASN A 837 2.60 41.01 -9.23
C ASN A 837 3.11 39.58 -9.45
N TYR A 838 3.80 38.99 -8.47
CA TYR A 838 4.52 37.72 -8.61
C TYR A 838 3.93 36.58 -7.79
N ILE A 839 3.27 36.84 -6.67
CA ILE A 839 2.68 35.79 -5.83
C ILE A 839 1.31 36.16 -5.27
N SER A 840 0.38 35.20 -5.33
CA SER A 840 -0.97 35.30 -4.80
C SER A 840 -1.27 34.13 -3.85
N PHE A 841 -1.79 34.47 -2.66
CA PHE A 841 -2.24 33.51 -1.66
C PHE A 841 -3.77 33.52 -1.59
N ALA A 842 -4.38 32.35 -1.73
CA ALA A 842 -5.83 32.18 -1.77
C ALA A 842 -6.28 30.95 -0.97
N GLY A 843 -7.57 30.90 -0.66
CA GLY A 843 -8.28 29.71 -0.23
C GLY A 843 -9.58 29.54 -1.00
N LEU A 844 -10.39 28.55 -0.62
CA LEU A 844 -11.67 28.25 -1.26
C LEU A 844 -12.83 28.36 -0.26
N ARG A 845 -13.96 28.94 -0.67
CA ARG A 845 -15.20 29.06 0.13
C ARG A 845 -16.45 29.00 -0.75
N THR A 846 -17.49 28.35 -0.25
CA THR A 846 -18.79 28.22 -0.92
C THR A 846 -19.95 28.60 0.01
N HIS A 847 -21.17 28.64 -0.52
CA HIS A 847 -22.40 28.92 0.22
C HIS A 847 -23.58 28.11 -0.32
N ALA A 848 -24.62 27.96 0.49
CA ALA A 848 -25.86 27.28 0.14
C ALA A 848 -27.03 27.83 0.98
N GLU A 849 -28.23 27.33 0.71
CA GLU A 849 -29.36 27.43 1.62
C GLU A 849 -29.54 26.10 2.39
N LEU A 850 -29.79 26.18 3.69
CA LEU A 850 -30.07 25.05 4.57
C LEU A 850 -31.27 25.36 5.48
N GLU A 851 -32.40 24.68 5.26
CA GLU A 851 -33.66 24.89 5.99
C GLU A 851 -34.06 26.38 6.05
N GLY A 852 -34.14 27.04 4.88
CA GLY A 852 -34.52 28.45 4.74
C GLY A 852 -33.45 29.47 5.19
N ARG A 853 -32.26 29.03 5.61
CA ARG A 853 -31.16 29.90 6.08
C ARG A 853 -29.98 29.87 5.13
N LEU A 854 -29.39 31.02 4.84
CA LEU A 854 -28.11 31.10 4.14
C LEU A 854 -26.99 30.57 5.04
N VAL A 855 -26.13 29.71 4.49
CA VAL A 855 -24.95 29.15 5.16
C VAL A 855 -23.72 29.24 4.26
N THR A 856 -22.54 29.35 4.86
CA THR A 856 -21.25 29.27 4.16
C THR A 856 -20.28 28.36 4.91
N GLU A 857 -19.46 27.62 4.17
CA GLU A 857 -18.31 26.93 4.73
C GLU A 857 -17.10 27.05 3.80
N LEU A 858 -15.89 26.98 4.36
CA LEU A 858 -14.66 26.83 3.60
C LEU A 858 -14.67 25.49 2.85
N ILE A 859 -14.15 25.47 1.62
CA ILE A 859 -13.86 24.21 0.93
C ILE A 859 -12.47 23.79 1.40
N TYR A 860 -12.39 22.59 2.00
CA TYR A 860 -11.15 22.13 2.62
C TYR A 860 -10.19 21.60 1.56
N VAL A 861 -9.21 22.43 1.22
CA VAL A 861 -8.10 22.08 0.33
C VAL A 861 -7.20 21.06 1.04
N HIS A 862 -7.42 19.79 0.75
CA HIS A 862 -6.58 18.68 1.18
C HIS A 862 -5.56 18.28 0.11
N SER A 863 -5.64 18.81 -1.11
CA SER A 863 -4.67 18.58 -2.21
C SER A 863 -3.21 18.59 -1.76
N LYS A 864 -2.36 17.85 -2.49
CA LYS A 864 -0.89 18.01 -2.44
C LYS A 864 -0.33 18.03 -3.87
N LEU A 865 -0.54 19.16 -4.54
CA LEU A 865 -0.31 19.37 -5.97
C LEU A 865 0.72 20.50 -6.20
N LEU A 866 1.63 20.25 -7.14
CA LEU A 866 2.47 21.26 -7.80
C LEU A 866 2.30 21.13 -9.31
N ILE A 867 2.08 22.23 -10.03
CA ILE A 867 2.16 22.32 -11.50
C ILE A 867 3.13 23.47 -11.84
N THR A 868 3.98 23.27 -12.85
CA THR A 868 4.80 24.35 -13.42
C THR A 868 4.77 24.37 -14.94
N ASP A 869 4.72 25.58 -15.50
CA ASP A 869 4.90 25.86 -16.93
C ASP A 869 4.03 25.03 -17.89
N ASP A 870 2.86 24.58 -17.44
CA ASP A 870 1.97 23.63 -18.15
C ASP A 870 2.69 22.41 -18.73
N ASN A 871 3.78 21.90 -18.12
CA ASN A 871 4.50 20.72 -18.63
C ASN A 871 5.02 19.73 -17.57
N THR A 872 5.04 20.14 -16.30
CA THR A 872 5.52 19.32 -15.18
C THR A 872 4.53 19.38 -14.02
N VAL A 873 4.21 18.22 -13.44
CA VAL A 873 3.28 18.08 -12.31
C VAL A 873 3.88 17.19 -11.23
N ILE A 874 3.62 17.47 -9.94
CA ILE A 874 3.83 16.52 -8.84
C ILE A 874 2.50 16.33 -8.08
N ILE A 875 2.07 15.07 -7.93
CA ILE A 875 0.89 14.66 -7.14
C ILE A 875 1.32 13.61 -6.12
N GLY A 876 0.85 13.69 -4.88
CA GLY A 876 1.14 12.69 -3.86
C GLY A 876 0.40 12.93 -2.55
N SER A 877 0.94 12.36 -1.47
CA SER A 877 0.43 12.55 -0.10
C SER A 877 1.17 13.64 0.70
N ALA A 878 2.36 14.04 0.24
CA ALA A 878 3.28 14.91 0.98
C ALA A 878 2.85 16.39 1.01
N ASN A 879 2.64 16.93 2.22
CA ASN A 879 2.34 18.34 2.42
C ASN A 879 3.61 19.22 2.31
N ILE A 880 3.45 20.53 2.09
CA ILE A 880 4.58 21.48 2.21
C ILE A 880 4.78 21.76 3.71
N ASN A 881 5.45 20.83 4.38
CA ASN A 881 5.90 20.92 5.77
C ASN A 881 7.10 19.97 5.99
N ASP A 882 7.84 20.15 7.08
CA ASP A 882 9.00 19.31 7.44
C ASP A 882 8.59 17.86 7.74
N ARG A 883 7.39 17.67 8.34
CA ARG A 883 6.77 16.36 8.59
C ARG A 883 6.74 15.47 7.35
N SER A 884 6.37 16.04 6.20
CA SER A 884 6.27 15.30 4.94
C SER A 884 7.57 15.33 4.13
N MET A 885 8.30 16.45 4.15
CA MET A 885 9.42 16.70 3.22
C MET A 885 10.75 16.05 3.64
N LEU A 886 11.08 15.98 4.93
CA LEU A 886 12.45 15.65 5.38
C LEU A 886 12.82 14.16 5.37
N GLY A 887 11.97 13.26 4.87
CA GLY A 887 12.18 11.79 4.83
C GLY A 887 12.20 11.05 6.18
N LYS A 888 12.69 11.72 7.24
CA LYS A 888 12.95 11.20 8.59
C LYS A 888 11.72 11.22 9.52
N ARG A 889 10.69 12.01 9.17
CA ARG A 889 9.43 12.16 9.91
C ARG A 889 8.38 11.19 9.36
N ASP A 890 7.30 11.66 8.73
CA ASP A 890 6.23 10.78 8.23
C ASP A 890 6.66 10.07 6.93
N SER A 891 6.02 8.94 6.61
CA SER A 891 6.20 8.31 5.28
C SER A 891 5.16 8.79 4.29
N GLU A 892 5.62 9.10 3.08
CA GLU A 892 4.87 9.73 2.01
C GLU A 892 5.23 9.11 0.66
N VAL A 893 4.31 9.18 -0.31
CA VAL A 893 4.56 8.80 -1.71
C VAL A 893 4.04 9.91 -2.63
N ALA A 894 4.79 10.20 -3.69
CA ALA A 894 4.36 11.08 -4.76
C ALA A 894 4.83 10.54 -6.12
N VAL A 895 4.30 11.10 -7.20
CA VAL A 895 4.77 10.88 -8.57
C VAL A 895 4.99 12.24 -9.21
N ILE A 896 6.15 12.43 -9.84
CA ILE A 896 6.38 13.52 -10.78
C ILE A 896 6.01 13.04 -12.19
N TYR A 897 5.27 13.87 -12.90
CA TYR A 897 4.84 13.70 -14.28
C TYR A 897 5.51 14.77 -15.12
N GLU A 898 6.08 14.38 -16.26
CA GLU A 898 6.66 15.28 -17.25
C GLU A 898 6.03 14.93 -18.59
N ASP A 899 5.41 15.90 -19.24
CA ASP A 899 4.71 15.68 -20.50
C ASP A 899 5.68 15.34 -21.64
N THR A 900 5.30 14.33 -22.41
CA THR A 900 5.97 13.91 -23.66
C THR A 900 5.12 14.26 -24.89
N GLU A 901 3.81 14.45 -24.72
CA GLU A 901 2.85 14.84 -25.76
C GLU A 901 2.52 16.34 -25.59
N MET A 902 2.99 17.17 -26.52
CA MET A 902 2.83 18.62 -26.47
C MET A 902 1.69 19.11 -27.38
N VAL A 903 1.03 20.20 -26.99
CA VAL A 903 -0.03 20.89 -27.74
C VAL A 903 0.19 22.40 -27.75
N THR A 904 -0.21 23.06 -28.84
CA THR A 904 -0.21 24.52 -28.92
C THR A 904 -1.18 25.13 -27.90
N SER A 905 -0.67 26.09 -27.14
CA SER A 905 -1.32 26.87 -26.09
C SER A 905 -0.76 28.30 -26.12
N VAL A 906 -1.00 29.09 -25.07
CA VAL A 906 -0.56 30.50 -24.95
C VAL A 906 0.11 30.75 -23.61
N MET A 907 1.18 31.56 -23.61
CA MET A 907 1.96 31.90 -22.41
C MET A 907 2.54 33.32 -22.53
N ASP A 908 1.97 34.27 -21.80
CA ASP A 908 2.16 35.73 -21.93
C ASP A 908 1.74 36.32 -23.28
N GLY A 909 0.66 35.81 -23.86
CA GLY A 909 0.14 36.18 -25.19
C GLY A 909 0.89 35.56 -26.37
N GLU A 910 2.08 35.00 -26.15
CA GLU A 910 2.90 34.30 -27.16
C GLU A 910 2.47 32.84 -27.34
N GLU A 911 2.71 32.26 -28.51
CA GLU A 911 2.46 30.83 -28.75
C GLU A 911 3.38 29.97 -27.88
N TYR A 912 2.79 29.02 -27.16
CA TYR A 912 3.50 28.15 -26.23
C TYR A 912 3.18 26.68 -26.48
N GLN A 913 4.21 25.84 -26.51
CA GLN A 913 4.04 24.39 -26.56
C GLN A 913 3.90 23.85 -25.13
N ALA A 914 2.66 23.56 -24.74
CA ALA A 914 2.28 23.06 -23.42
C ALA A 914 2.13 21.53 -23.41
N GLY A 915 2.38 20.92 -22.27
CA GLY A 915 2.18 19.49 -22.04
C GLY A 915 0.71 19.11 -21.87
N THR A 916 0.30 18.00 -22.47
CA THR A 916 -1.12 17.58 -22.54
C THR A 916 -1.71 17.23 -21.17
N PHE A 917 -0.95 16.58 -20.27
CA PHE A 917 -1.39 16.24 -18.92
C PHE A 917 -1.46 17.50 -18.04
N ALA A 918 -0.37 18.25 -17.99
CA ALA A 918 -0.21 19.41 -17.11
C ALA A 918 -1.19 20.54 -17.47
N LEU A 919 -1.31 20.88 -18.76
CA LEU A 919 -2.27 21.90 -19.24
C LEU A 919 -3.71 21.54 -18.90
N ARG A 920 -4.12 20.28 -19.14
CA ARG A 920 -5.52 19.88 -18.93
C ARG A 920 -5.89 19.87 -17.44
N LEU A 921 -5.02 19.34 -16.57
CA LEU A 921 -5.20 19.41 -15.12
C LEU A 921 -5.25 20.87 -14.63
N ARG A 922 -4.34 21.73 -15.09
CA ARG A 922 -4.30 23.15 -14.71
C ARG A 922 -5.57 23.89 -15.15
N LEU A 923 -6.05 23.64 -16.36
CA LEU A 923 -7.31 24.18 -16.86
C LEU A 923 -8.52 23.66 -16.07
N GLU A 924 -8.52 22.39 -15.65
CA GLU A 924 -9.59 21.80 -14.83
C GLU A 924 -9.66 22.48 -13.44
N CYS A 925 -8.52 22.59 -12.74
CA CYS A 925 -8.39 23.35 -11.50
C CYS A 925 -8.85 24.81 -11.66
N PHE A 926 -8.36 25.52 -12.68
CA PHE A 926 -8.71 26.93 -12.91
C PHE A 926 -10.20 27.12 -13.19
N ARG A 927 -10.80 26.29 -14.07
CA ARG A 927 -12.23 26.39 -14.40
C ARG A 927 -13.13 26.08 -13.21
N LEU A 928 -12.72 25.16 -12.33
CA LEU A 928 -13.41 24.86 -11.09
C LEU A 928 -13.38 26.05 -10.13
N ILE A 929 -12.18 26.49 -9.71
CA ILE A 929 -12.04 27.48 -8.63
C ILE A 929 -12.44 28.90 -9.05
N LEU A 930 -12.38 29.25 -10.33
CA LEU A 930 -12.83 30.55 -10.87
C LEU A 930 -14.28 30.54 -11.38
N GLY A 931 -14.91 29.35 -11.49
CA GLY A 931 -16.27 29.19 -11.99
C GLY A 931 -16.43 29.23 -13.52
N ALA A 932 -15.33 29.17 -14.28
CA ALA A 932 -15.35 29.17 -15.75
C ALA A 932 -16.00 27.91 -16.37
N ASN A 933 -16.29 26.87 -15.57
CA ASN A 933 -17.17 25.77 -15.97
C ASN A 933 -18.63 26.22 -16.17
N ALA A 934 -19.07 27.30 -15.49
CA ALA A 934 -20.42 27.84 -15.57
C ALA A 934 -20.51 29.15 -16.37
N ASP A 935 -19.41 29.91 -16.47
CA ASP A 935 -19.31 31.12 -17.29
C ASP A 935 -18.14 31.05 -18.26
N SER A 936 -18.45 30.82 -19.54
CA SER A 936 -17.47 30.78 -20.63
C SER A 936 -16.87 32.14 -21.00
N SER A 937 -17.30 33.24 -20.40
CA SER A 937 -16.64 34.56 -20.54
C SER A 937 -15.35 34.65 -19.69
N ILE A 938 -15.11 33.71 -18.79
CA ILE A 938 -13.92 33.68 -17.94
C ILE A 938 -12.82 32.95 -18.69
N ASP A 939 -11.99 33.69 -19.44
CA ASP A 939 -10.80 33.10 -20.03
C ASP A 939 -9.80 32.69 -18.94
N VAL A 940 -9.23 31.51 -19.15
CA VAL A 940 -8.24 30.86 -18.29
C VAL A 940 -7.12 30.22 -19.10
N THR A 941 -7.00 30.45 -20.42
CA THR A 941 -5.99 29.74 -21.24
C THR A 941 -4.57 30.16 -20.89
N ASP A 942 -4.29 31.46 -20.82
CA ASP A 942 -2.98 31.99 -20.44
C ASP A 942 -2.84 32.09 -18.91
N PRO A 943 -1.94 31.32 -18.27
CA PRO A 943 -1.81 31.30 -16.81
C PRO A 943 -0.95 32.44 -16.26
N ILE A 944 -0.35 33.32 -17.09
CA ILE A 944 0.53 34.40 -16.61
C ILE A 944 0.22 35.80 -17.12
N SER A 945 -0.61 35.97 -18.15
CA SER A 945 -0.97 37.28 -18.68
C SER A 945 -1.45 38.24 -17.58
N ASP A 946 -1.15 39.53 -17.75
CA ASP A 946 -1.60 40.57 -16.81
C ASP A 946 -3.14 40.64 -16.72
N GLN A 947 -3.84 40.36 -17.83
CA GLN A 947 -5.30 40.26 -17.88
C GLN A 947 -5.81 39.12 -16.99
N PHE A 948 -5.31 37.88 -17.18
CA PHE A 948 -5.69 36.76 -16.34
C PHE A 948 -5.33 37.00 -14.87
N TYR A 949 -4.10 37.41 -14.58
CA TYR A 949 -3.62 37.58 -13.21
C TYR A 949 -4.41 38.66 -12.45
N LYS A 950 -4.64 39.83 -13.07
CA LYS A 950 -5.26 40.99 -12.40
C LYS A 950 -6.78 40.97 -12.50
N GLU A 951 -7.32 40.82 -13.71
CA GLU A 951 -8.76 41.00 -14.00
C GLU A 951 -9.58 39.73 -13.75
N VAL A 952 -8.97 38.54 -13.87
CA VAL A 952 -9.64 37.27 -13.56
C VAL A 952 -9.31 36.80 -12.14
N TRP A 953 -8.05 36.43 -11.88
CA TRP A 953 -7.63 35.77 -10.63
C TRP A 953 -7.74 36.69 -9.41
N MET A 954 -6.95 37.78 -9.35
CA MET A 954 -6.91 38.66 -8.19
C MET A 954 -8.26 39.35 -7.95
N THR A 955 -8.93 39.80 -9.01
CA THR A 955 -10.27 40.42 -8.92
C THR A 955 -11.33 39.44 -8.42
N THR A 956 -11.31 38.17 -8.83
CA THR A 956 -12.25 37.16 -8.32
C THR A 956 -11.97 36.82 -6.86
N ALA A 957 -10.70 36.59 -6.49
CA ALA A 957 -10.30 36.32 -5.12
C ALA A 957 -10.71 37.44 -4.15
N ALA A 958 -10.49 38.71 -4.54
CA ALA A 958 -10.87 39.87 -3.74
C ALA A 958 -12.40 40.06 -3.69
N ARG A 959 -13.09 40.07 -4.83
CA ARG A 959 -14.56 40.22 -4.92
C ARG A 959 -15.29 39.20 -4.05
N ASN A 960 -14.94 37.93 -4.20
CA ASN A 960 -15.58 36.85 -3.46
C ASN A 960 -15.31 36.97 -1.95
N ALA A 961 -14.08 37.30 -1.54
CA ALA A 961 -13.74 37.51 -0.13
C ALA A 961 -14.56 38.65 0.48
N THR A 962 -14.63 39.82 -0.18
CA THR A 962 -15.43 40.97 0.28
C THR A 962 -16.93 40.64 0.39
N ILE A 963 -17.49 39.87 -0.56
CA ILE A 963 -18.90 39.45 -0.50
C ILE A 963 -19.13 38.51 0.68
N TYR A 964 -18.34 37.45 0.85
CA TYR A 964 -18.50 36.51 1.98
C TYR A 964 -18.34 37.19 3.34
N GLN A 965 -17.37 38.10 3.45
CA GLN A 965 -17.12 38.91 4.65
C GLN A 965 -18.28 39.88 4.95
N LYS A 966 -18.87 40.51 3.93
CA LYS A 966 -20.06 41.37 4.07
C LYS A 966 -21.31 40.57 4.44
N VAL A 967 -21.55 39.44 3.78
CA VAL A 967 -22.79 38.67 3.93
C VAL A 967 -22.82 37.88 5.22
N PHE A 968 -21.79 37.07 5.50
CA PHE A 968 -21.80 36.13 6.62
C PHE A 968 -20.93 36.56 7.80
N ARG A 969 -20.07 37.58 7.61
CA ARG A 969 -18.99 37.93 8.56
C ARG A 969 -18.15 36.71 8.94
N CYS A 970 -17.89 35.85 7.96
CA CYS A 970 -17.16 34.60 8.17
C CYS A 970 -15.72 34.85 8.63
N LEU A 971 -15.14 33.83 9.28
CA LEU A 971 -13.73 33.77 9.65
C LEU A 971 -12.99 32.77 8.73
N PRO A 972 -11.66 32.87 8.59
CA PRO A 972 -10.79 33.97 9.06
C PRO A 972 -11.01 35.27 8.26
N SER A 973 -10.63 36.41 8.82
CA SER A 973 -10.79 37.74 8.19
C SER A 973 -9.64 38.69 8.53
N SER A 974 -9.24 39.54 7.58
CA SER A 974 -8.20 40.57 7.80
C SER A 974 -8.67 41.73 8.69
N ASP A 975 -9.98 41.86 8.96
CA ASP A 975 -10.55 42.84 9.89
C ASP A 975 -10.26 42.52 11.37
N VAL A 976 -9.76 41.30 11.65
CA VAL A 976 -9.62 40.76 13.01
C VAL A 976 -8.16 40.41 13.25
N ARG A 977 -7.40 41.35 13.83
CA ARG A 977 -5.96 41.21 14.10
C ARG A 977 -5.67 40.72 15.51
N ASN A 978 -6.63 40.85 16.43
CA ASN A 978 -6.52 40.43 17.82
C ASN A 978 -7.86 39.89 18.38
N ILE A 979 -7.83 39.30 19.59
CA ILE A 979 -9.01 38.67 20.20
C ILE A 979 -10.10 39.71 20.59
N ALA A 980 -9.73 40.93 20.97
CA ALA A 980 -10.72 41.98 21.25
C ALA A 980 -11.44 42.44 19.97
N GLU A 981 -10.73 42.51 18.84
CA GLU A 981 -11.35 42.71 17.53
C GLU A 981 -12.24 41.52 17.13
N LEU A 982 -11.88 40.28 17.48
CA LEU A 982 -12.70 39.09 17.23
C LEU A 982 -14.05 39.17 17.94
N GLU A 983 -14.06 39.48 19.24
CA GLU A 983 -15.28 39.69 20.03
C GLU A 983 -16.16 40.80 19.44
N GLY A 984 -15.58 41.97 19.17
CA GLY A 984 -16.30 43.12 18.59
C GLY A 984 -16.76 42.91 17.14
N TYR A 985 -16.12 42.00 16.41
CA TYR A 985 -16.48 41.62 15.04
C TYR A 985 -17.64 40.61 15.04
N LEU A 986 -17.66 39.64 15.98
CA LEU A 986 -18.72 38.64 16.14
C LEU A 986 -19.99 39.20 16.79
N ALA A 987 -19.87 40.23 17.63
CA ALA A 987 -21.01 40.91 18.26
C ALA A 987 -21.96 41.63 17.27
N LYS A 988 -21.58 41.72 15.99
CA LYS A 988 -22.39 42.30 14.92
C LYS A 988 -22.89 41.19 13.98
N PRO A 989 -24.21 41.09 13.70
CA PRO A 989 -24.74 40.15 12.73
C PRO A 989 -24.23 40.44 11.32
N GLY A 990 -24.28 39.43 10.44
CA GLY A 990 -24.05 39.63 9.00
C GLY A 990 -25.34 40.01 8.28
N LEU A 991 -25.18 40.39 7.00
CA LEU A 991 -26.33 40.65 6.13
C LEU A 991 -27.22 39.40 5.97
N ASP A 992 -26.65 38.20 6.13
CA ASP A 992 -27.35 36.92 6.22
C ASP A 992 -28.49 36.90 7.27
N LYS A 993 -28.37 37.72 8.31
CA LYS A 993 -29.33 37.84 9.43
C LYS A 993 -30.05 39.18 9.46
N GLU A 994 -29.43 40.26 8.97
CA GLU A 994 -30.05 41.60 8.91
C GLU A 994 -31.03 41.75 7.74
N ASP A 995 -30.68 41.24 6.56
CA ASP A 995 -31.45 41.39 5.31
C ASP A 995 -31.17 40.20 4.37
N PRO A 996 -31.85 39.04 4.58
CA PRO A 996 -31.61 37.83 3.80
C PRO A 996 -31.87 37.99 2.29
N ALA A 997 -32.79 38.89 1.90
CA ALA A 997 -33.09 39.15 0.50
C ALA A 997 -31.91 39.83 -0.20
N ARG A 998 -31.37 40.90 0.41
CA ARG A 998 -30.18 41.59 -0.11
C ARG A 998 -28.92 40.75 0.03
N ALA A 999 -28.83 39.87 1.04
CA ALA A 999 -27.78 38.86 1.12
C ALA A 999 -27.79 37.94 -0.12
N GLN A 1000 -28.95 37.43 -0.54
CA GLN A 1000 -29.07 36.67 -1.80
C GLN A 1000 -28.68 37.49 -3.05
N GLU A 1001 -28.97 38.80 -3.08
CA GLU A 1001 -28.53 39.68 -4.19
C GLU A 1001 -27.01 39.91 -4.24
N GLU A 1002 -26.33 39.99 -3.10
CA GLU A 1002 -24.87 40.06 -3.05
C GLU A 1002 -24.23 38.72 -3.44
N LEU A 1003 -24.79 37.60 -2.99
CA LEU A 1003 -24.27 36.26 -3.27
C LEU A 1003 -24.35 35.88 -4.77
N LYS A 1004 -25.32 36.39 -5.51
CA LYS A 1004 -25.40 36.28 -6.99
C LYS A 1004 -24.19 36.88 -7.74
N LYS A 1005 -23.31 37.62 -7.06
CA LYS A 1005 -22.10 38.23 -7.62
C LYS A 1005 -20.82 37.40 -7.35
N ILE A 1006 -20.92 36.32 -6.59
CA ILE A 1006 -19.86 35.31 -6.45
C ILE A 1006 -19.64 34.63 -7.81
N ARG A 1007 -18.37 34.32 -8.14
CA ARG A 1007 -18.02 33.44 -9.27
C ARG A 1007 -16.94 32.46 -8.82
N GLY A 1008 -17.18 31.16 -8.99
CA GLY A 1008 -16.31 30.13 -8.47
C GLY A 1008 -16.19 30.13 -6.95
N PHE A 1009 -15.11 29.55 -6.45
CA PHE A 1009 -14.84 29.31 -5.03
C PHE A 1009 -13.65 30.10 -4.49
N LEU A 1010 -12.79 30.63 -5.37
CA LEU A 1010 -11.54 31.30 -5.00
C LEU A 1010 -11.80 32.56 -4.14
N VAL A 1011 -11.12 32.66 -3.00
CA VAL A 1011 -11.12 33.83 -2.11
C VAL A 1011 -9.69 34.21 -1.71
N GLN A 1012 -9.43 35.51 -1.56
CA GLN A 1012 -8.13 36.01 -1.12
C GLN A 1012 -7.81 35.56 0.32
N PHE A 1013 -6.59 35.09 0.57
CA PHE A 1013 -6.21 34.62 1.90
C PHE A 1013 -6.00 35.79 2.88
N PRO A 1014 -6.61 35.78 4.09
CA PRO A 1014 -6.55 36.92 5.01
C PRO A 1014 -5.24 36.96 5.81
N LEU A 1015 -4.19 37.49 5.18
CA LEU A 1015 -2.83 37.59 5.73
C LEU A 1015 -2.71 38.30 7.10
N GLN A 1016 -3.71 39.11 7.49
CA GLN A 1016 -3.74 39.86 8.75
C GLN A 1016 -4.54 39.19 9.88
N PHE A 1017 -5.22 38.06 9.64
CA PHE A 1017 -6.05 37.44 10.67
C PHE A 1017 -5.22 36.99 11.89
N LEU A 1018 -5.55 37.52 13.06
CA LEU A 1018 -4.81 37.36 14.32
C LEU A 1018 -3.31 37.72 14.20
N SER A 1019 -2.96 38.78 13.46
CA SER A 1019 -1.57 39.24 13.27
C SER A 1019 -0.91 39.83 14.51
N GLU A 1020 -1.71 40.32 15.47
CA GLU A 1020 -1.26 40.92 16.74
C GLU A 1020 -1.32 39.92 17.91
N GLN A 1021 -1.44 38.62 17.62
CA GLN A 1021 -1.54 37.54 18.61
C GLN A 1021 -0.37 36.56 18.51
N ASN A 1022 0.08 36.07 19.67
CA ASN A 1022 1.00 34.94 19.71
C ASN A 1022 0.21 33.63 19.57
N LEU A 1023 0.12 33.12 18.35
CA LEU A 1023 -0.57 31.88 17.99
C LEU A 1023 0.19 30.59 18.39
N LEU A 1024 1.26 30.68 19.19
CA LEU A 1024 1.96 29.50 19.73
C LEU A 1024 1.30 28.99 21.02
N PRO A 1025 1.33 27.67 21.29
CA PRO A 1025 0.79 27.09 22.52
C PRO A 1025 1.27 27.81 23.80
N PRO A 1026 0.35 28.26 24.69
CA PRO A 1026 0.72 28.98 25.90
C PRO A 1026 1.65 28.16 26.82
N ILE A 1027 2.62 28.82 27.45
CA ILE A 1027 3.58 28.17 28.36
C ILE A 1027 2.82 27.50 29.51
N GLY A 1028 2.94 26.17 29.63
CA GLY A 1028 2.22 25.36 30.62
C GLY A 1028 0.95 24.67 30.09
N SER A 1029 0.52 24.93 28.85
CA SER A 1029 -0.45 24.09 28.14
C SER A 1029 0.14 22.70 27.85
N ARG A 1030 -0.71 21.69 27.64
CA ARG A 1030 -0.24 20.32 27.30
C ARG A 1030 0.47 20.32 25.95
N GLU A 1031 -0.01 21.15 25.05
CA GLU A 1031 0.43 21.35 23.68
C GLU A 1031 1.80 22.05 23.62
N ALA A 1032 2.11 22.91 24.60
CA ALA A 1032 3.45 23.48 24.80
C ALA A 1032 4.46 22.49 25.42
N MET A 1033 4.00 21.36 25.98
CA MET A 1033 4.89 20.26 26.40
C MET A 1033 5.24 19.31 25.24
N VAL A 1034 4.58 19.45 24.09
CA VAL A 1034 4.85 18.68 22.87
C VAL A 1034 5.96 19.38 22.07
N PRO A 1035 6.94 18.64 21.49
CA PRO A 1035 7.99 19.26 20.66
C PRO A 1035 7.39 20.03 19.47
N MET A 1036 7.94 21.21 19.17
CA MET A 1036 7.51 22.07 18.07
C MET A 1036 7.50 21.35 16.70
N GLU A 1037 8.38 20.35 16.54
CA GLU A 1037 8.43 19.46 15.37
C GLU A 1037 7.16 18.63 15.11
N VAL A 1038 6.16 18.64 16.00
CA VAL A 1038 4.84 18.04 15.73
C VAL A 1038 4.01 18.90 14.79
N TRP A 1039 4.15 20.22 14.90
CA TRP A 1039 3.42 21.24 14.14
C TRP A 1039 4.14 21.69 12.86
N THR A 1040 5.40 21.26 12.66
CA THR A 1040 6.17 21.47 11.42
C THR A 1040 6.33 20.18 10.64
#